data_AF-A0A7W1TDI1-F1
#
_entry.id   AF-A0A7W1TDI1-F1
#
_cell.length_a   1.000
_cell.length_b   1.000
_cell.length_c   1.000
_cell.angle_alpha   90.00
_cell.angle_beta   90.00
_cell.angle_gamma   90.00
#
_symmetry.space_group_name_H-M   'P 1'
#
loop_
_entity.id
_entity.type
_entity.pdbx_description
1 polymer ?
#
loop_
_entity_poly.entity_id
_entity_poly.type
_entity_poly.pdbx_seq_one_letter_code
_entity_poly.pdbx_strand_id
1 'polypeptide(L)'
;MPTTTISTARSAPHGARTCAGFTLFEVAISLALALVGVVSVAMLMPAGIKAEQLARLRIYAGVKAEEIVEEFANTSNTSPSIDTEAPDAWDVPTGYRVMAPDLEARVSAPRFGIMPLPDVIARRLASDDGEIEGILAQGGKLYYAQAQETSGLTDSVQAQNATVPTDNQTQRLVFAVTGYAQNNNLAHLAWKDWPYYEPYPSPPGHGEKEGYGYNWGGAIVAPDHEPADAVTFSYSGGSYAAAIHLWEGVGAGGPDAGSLDGHGGSIDADISKVFTIGYQPYGMGGAGANSAAGAQTYLQAALWYCARRNVPAAVYAPAQGFTLATQLALAMGQFTSASIVPEGQKWSWVQAMRFLAHASTCMTRWHDLAALGGQPSLVGGFAVPAATISGSPDSPAITLTHDLIVYWHELSLRMAMLYCASQPYDWGAPRPTQRALMNDYPLIECDLMAPLLSGTISGAGVAAQQWRPIAAHLIANPGRSYSYPDTPIDPAGTRFGTNPTDFTLAMPFAAAERCRQLVFWAADWQSYEDAETAPSAAIDASKYLFSAPMDTGGAPISFDQRMSHCLWPDHHIFQFRNPEKIVTFTDPAVPGLPTGADVANKRILSADGEGQDKYDGSAASSARFLGLYGADRNFNGRLDRGTIPASVRLRATLVSRYNFYDPRLTLKLR
;
A
#
# COMPACT_ATOMS: atom_id res chain seq x y z
N MET A 1 -44.64 41.11 33.44
CA MET A 1 -45.74 42.01 33.84
C MET A 1 -45.47 43.36 33.17
N PRO A 2 -46.27 43.72 32.17
CA PRO A 2 -47.34 44.68 32.38
C PRO A 2 -48.73 44.10 32.04
N THR A 3 -49.71 44.59 32.79
CA THR A 3 -51.11 44.21 32.81
C THR A 3 -51.85 45.05 31.77
N THR A 4 -52.25 44.46 30.65
CA THR A 4 -53.03 45.18 29.63
C THR A 4 -54.52 44.95 29.86
N THR A 5 -55.20 46.06 30.09
CA THR A 5 -56.59 46.27 30.47
C THR A 5 -57.56 45.74 29.43
N ILE A 6 -58.45 44.82 29.83
CA ILE A 6 -59.60 44.38 29.05
C ILE A 6 -60.66 45.49 29.13
N SER A 7 -60.78 46.25 28.03
CA SER A 7 -61.85 47.21 27.82
C SER A 7 -63.16 46.48 27.49
N THR A 8 -64.08 46.43 28.46
CA THR A 8 -65.47 46.02 28.29
C THR A 8 -66.26 47.11 27.56
N ALA A 9 -66.23 47.07 26.22
CA ALA A 9 -67.11 47.90 25.40
C ALA A 9 -68.55 47.37 25.43
N ARG A 10 -69.48 48.27 25.72
CA ARG A 10 -70.94 48.05 25.84
C ARG A 10 -71.53 47.40 24.58
N SER A 11 -72.34 46.36 24.79
CA SER A 11 -73.22 45.75 23.80
C SER A 11 -74.30 46.74 23.34
N ALA A 12 -74.16 47.25 22.12
CA ALA A 12 -75.22 47.95 21.41
C ALA A 12 -76.32 46.95 20.97
N PRO A 13 -77.61 47.35 20.97
CA PRO A 13 -78.72 46.48 20.60
C PRO A 13 -78.58 45.98 19.16
N HIS A 14 -78.67 44.65 19.00
CA HIS A 14 -78.73 43.98 17.70
C HIS A 14 -79.99 44.42 16.95
N GLY A 15 -79.87 45.49 16.16
CA GLY A 15 -80.75 45.71 15.02
C GLY A 15 -80.64 44.51 14.10
N ALA A 16 -81.77 43.89 13.76
CA ALA A 16 -81.86 42.77 12.84
C ALA A 16 -81.14 43.13 11.54
N ARG A 17 -79.86 42.74 11.44
CA ARG A 17 -79.13 42.72 10.18
C ARG A 17 -79.82 41.65 9.37
N THR A 18 -80.71 42.07 8.48
CA THR A 18 -81.12 41.25 7.35
C THR A 18 -79.86 40.70 6.72
N CYS A 19 -79.61 39.40 6.89
CA CYS A 19 -78.55 38.70 6.18
C CYS A 19 -78.84 38.87 4.69
N ALA A 20 -78.20 39.87 4.07
CA ALA A 20 -78.17 39.97 2.63
C ALA A 20 -77.42 38.72 2.17
N GLY A 21 -78.18 37.74 1.67
CA GLY A 21 -77.59 36.55 1.08
C GLY A 21 -76.62 36.97 -0.02
N PHE A 22 -75.45 36.36 -0.06
CA PHE A 22 -74.51 36.56 -1.16
C PHE A 22 -75.24 36.38 -2.48
N THR A 23 -75.09 37.34 -3.38
CA THR A 23 -75.65 37.23 -4.72
C THR A 23 -74.99 36.06 -5.45
N LEU A 24 -75.70 35.42 -6.37
CA LEU A 24 -75.15 34.31 -7.17
C LEU A 24 -73.84 34.72 -7.88
N PHE A 25 -73.70 35.99 -8.23
CA PHE A 25 -72.49 36.58 -8.81
C PHE A 25 -71.31 36.61 -7.84
N GLU A 26 -71.52 37.03 -6.59
CA GLU A 26 -70.47 37.01 -5.54
C GLU A 26 -70.04 35.58 -5.20
N VAL A 27 -70.99 34.63 -5.18
CA VAL A 27 -70.68 33.21 -5.02
C VAL A 27 -69.87 32.69 -6.21
N ALA A 28 -70.25 33.04 -7.45
CA ALA A 28 -69.53 32.63 -8.65
C ALA A 28 -68.10 33.19 -8.71
N ILE A 29 -67.90 34.48 -8.36
CA ILE A 29 -66.56 35.09 -8.27
C ILE A 29 -65.74 34.42 -7.16
N SER A 30 -66.35 34.18 -5.99
CA SER A 30 -65.65 33.53 -4.88
C SER A 30 -65.19 32.11 -5.24
N LEU A 31 -66.03 31.34 -5.94
CA LEU A 31 -65.67 30.02 -6.45
C LEU A 31 -64.59 30.10 -7.53
N ALA A 32 -64.63 31.08 -8.43
CA ALA A 32 -63.60 31.29 -9.44
C ALA A 32 -62.24 31.63 -8.80
N LEU A 33 -62.22 32.52 -7.81
CA LEU A 33 -61.01 32.87 -7.06
C LEU A 33 -60.46 31.67 -6.28
N ALA A 34 -61.32 30.88 -5.63
CA ALA A 34 -60.92 29.65 -4.95
C ALA A 34 -60.34 28.61 -5.92
N LEU A 35 -60.97 28.43 -7.09
CA LEU A 35 -60.48 27.54 -8.14
C LEU A 35 -59.10 27.98 -8.65
N VAL A 36 -58.92 29.27 -8.95
CA VAL A 36 -57.62 29.82 -9.36
C VAL A 36 -56.57 29.61 -8.27
N GLY A 37 -56.92 29.81 -6.99
CA GLY A 37 -56.04 29.53 -5.86
C GLY A 37 -55.60 28.06 -5.79
N VAL A 38 -56.55 27.13 -5.87
CA VAL A 38 -56.27 25.68 -5.82
C VAL A 38 -55.43 25.24 -7.02
N VAL A 39 -55.78 25.68 -8.23
CA VAL A 39 -55.03 25.36 -9.45
C VAL A 39 -53.62 25.95 -9.40
N SER A 40 -53.46 27.17 -8.91
CA SER A 40 -52.13 27.81 -8.76
C SER A 40 -51.25 27.02 -7.78
N VAL A 41 -51.79 26.60 -6.63
CA VAL A 41 -51.08 25.74 -5.68
C VAL A 41 -50.74 24.38 -6.31
N ALA A 42 -51.69 23.77 -7.02
CA ALA A 42 -51.47 22.49 -7.68
C ALA A 42 -50.41 22.57 -8.80
N MET A 43 -50.34 23.70 -9.51
CA MET A 43 -49.30 23.96 -10.51
C MET A 43 -47.91 24.16 -9.87
N LEU A 44 -47.83 24.61 -8.61
CA LEU A 44 -46.57 24.75 -7.87
C LEU A 44 -46.10 23.45 -7.21
N MET A 45 -46.98 22.47 -6.96
CA MET A 45 -46.63 21.20 -6.30
C MET A 45 -45.48 20.46 -6.99
N PRO A 46 -45.42 20.29 -8.33
CA PRO A 46 -44.29 19.61 -8.98
C PRO A 46 -42.94 20.32 -8.78
N ALA A 47 -42.94 21.66 -8.73
CA ALA A 47 -41.73 22.43 -8.45
C ALA A 47 -41.29 22.25 -6.99
N GLY A 48 -42.24 22.23 -6.05
CA GLY A 48 -41.99 21.92 -4.64
C GLY A 48 -41.40 20.53 -4.42
N ILE A 49 -41.99 19.50 -5.05
CA ILE A 49 -41.49 18.11 -4.99
C ILE A 49 -40.07 18.01 -5.56
N LYS A 50 -39.79 18.66 -6.70
CA LYS A 50 -38.44 18.69 -7.27
C LYS A 50 -37.43 19.38 -6.35
N ALA A 51 -37.82 20.48 -5.72
CA ALA A 51 -36.97 21.19 -4.77
C ALA A 51 -36.68 20.33 -3.53
N GLU A 52 -37.68 19.63 -2.99
CA GLU A 52 -37.52 18.69 -1.88
C GLU A 52 -36.60 17.51 -2.25
N GLN A 53 -36.82 16.90 -3.42
CA GLN A 53 -35.98 15.83 -3.94
C GLN A 53 -34.51 16.28 -4.10
N LEU A 54 -34.29 17.48 -4.64
CA LEU A 54 -32.95 18.04 -4.79
C LEU A 54 -32.31 18.35 -3.43
N ALA A 55 -33.08 18.85 -2.46
CA ALA A 55 -32.60 19.09 -1.10
C ALA A 55 -32.18 17.78 -0.42
N ARG A 56 -32.95 16.70 -0.61
CA ARG A 56 -32.61 15.37 -0.12
C ARG A 56 -31.34 14.81 -0.76
N LEU A 57 -31.22 14.93 -2.09
CA LEU A 57 -30.03 14.51 -2.83
C LEU A 57 -28.78 15.29 -2.41
N ARG A 58 -28.91 16.56 -2.01
CA ARG A 58 -27.79 17.34 -1.42
C ARG A 58 -27.30 16.75 -0.11
N ILE A 59 -28.22 16.32 0.76
CA ILE A 59 -27.87 15.66 2.02
C ILE A 59 -27.14 14.35 1.73
N TYR A 60 -27.68 13.52 0.83
CA TYR A 60 -27.03 12.27 0.43
C TYR A 60 -25.65 12.48 -0.20
N ALA A 61 -25.50 13.50 -1.05
CA ALA A 61 -24.20 13.85 -1.62
C ALA A 61 -23.20 14.30 -0.54
N GLY A 62 -23.67 15.00 0.51
CA GLY A 62 -22.83 15.38 1.66
C GLY A 62 -22.37 14.17 2.46
N VAL A 63 -23.31 13.31 2.84
CA VAL A 63 -23.00 12.05 3.55
C VAL A 63 -22.05 11.18 2.72
N LYS A 64 -22.27 11.09 1.40
CA LYS A 64 -21.40 10.29 0.53
C LYS A 64 -20.01 10.91 0.38
N ALA A 65 -19.90 12.23 0.34
CA ALA A 65 -18.60 12.91 0.32
C ALA A 65 -17.83 12.66 1.63
N GLU A 66 -18.51 12.72 2.78
CA GLU A 66 -17.92 12.39 4.09
C GLU A 66 -17.45 10.93 4.12
N GLU A 67 -18.28 9.99 3.68
CA GLU A 67 -17.96 8.56 3.58
C GLU A 67 -16.72 8.33 2.70
N ILE A 68 -16.65 8.96 1.51
CA ILE A 68 -15.51 8.85 0.60
C ILE A 68 -14.22 9.37 1.26
N VAL A 69 -14.29 10.49 1.97
CA VAL A 69 -13.13 11.09 2.64
C VAL A 69 -12.69 10.28 3.85
N GLU A 70 -13.64 9.76 4.63
CA GLU A 70 -13.37 8.87 5.76
C GLU A 70 -12.73 7.57 5.30
N GLU A 71 -13.28 6.95 4.25
CA GLU A 71 -12.70 5.75 3.65
C GLU A 71 -11.30 6.04 3.14
N PHE A 72 -11.12 7.09 2.35
CA PHE A 72 -9.81 7.50 1.88
C PHE A 72 -8.78 7.71 3.01
N ALA A 73 -9.19 8.21 4.17
CA ALA A 73 -8.32 8.32 5.34
C ALA A 73 -7.98 6.95 5.96
N ASN A 74 -8.98 6.07 6.09
CA ASN A 74 -8.89 4.82 6.86
C ASN A 74 -8.45 3.59 6.06
N THR A 75 -8.62 3.56 4.74
CA THR A 75 -8.27 2.40 3.92
C THR A 75 -6.78 2.07 4.09
N SER A 76 -6.42 0.87 4.55
CA SER A 76 -5.01 0.44 4.45
C SER A 76 -4.64 0.34 2.97
N ASN A 77 -3.52 0.96 2.58
CA ASN A 77 -2.99 0.75 1.24
C ASN A 77 -2.35 -0.62 1.31
N THR A 78 -3.04 -1.60 0.75
CA THR A 78 -2.67 -3.01 0.58
C THR A 78 -2.19 -3.77 1.81
N SER A 79 -2.16 -5.10 1.63
CA SER A 79 -1.22 -5.92 2.37
C SER A 79 0.17 -5.69 1.74
N PRO A 80 1.15 -5.11 2.46
CA PRO A 80 2.54 -5.08 2.00
C PRO A 80 3.12 -6.50 1.82
N SER A 81 2.38 -7.55 2.21
CA SER A 81 2.75 -8.93 1.88
C SER A 81 2.76 -9.21 0.37
N ILE A 82 2.04 -8.43 -0.45
CA ILE A 82 1.93 -8.65 -1.91
C ILE A 82 3.18 -8.22 -2.66
N ASP A 83 4.16 -7.65 -1.96
CA ASP A 83 5.37 -7.11 -2.55
C ASP A 83 6.33 -8.24 -2.96
N THR A 84 6.12 -8.73 -4.19
CA THR A 84 7.20 -9.29 -4.97
C THR A 84 7.92 -8.09 -5.55
N GLU A 85 9.14 -7.80 -5.11
CA GLU A 85 10.01 -6.81 -5.76
C GLU A 85 10.28 -7.25 -7.21
N ALA A 86 10.96 -6.48 -8.06
CA ALA A 86 11.37 -6.98 -9.38
C ALA A 86 12.70 -6.38 -9.84
N PRO A 87 13.39 -7.03 -10.78
CA PRO A 87 14.60 -6.49 -11.39
C PRO A 87 14.36 -5.12 -12.04
N ASP A 88 13.20 -4.94 -12.67
CA ASP A 88 12.78 -3.75 -13.40
C ASP A 88 11.41 -3.21 -12.95
N ALA A 89 11.15 -1.92 -13.20
CA ALA A 89 10.04 -1.23 -12.54
C ALA A 89 8.67 -1.62 -13.10
N TRP A 90 8.65 -1.99 -14.38
CA TRP A 90 7.46 -2.44 -15.08
C TRP A 90 7.12 -3.91 -14.82
N ASP A 91 7.98 -4.62 -14.09
CA ASP A 91 7.82 -6.04 -13.85
C ASP A 91 6.99 -6.36 -12.59
N VAL A 92 6.55 -5.35 -11.85
CA VAL A 92 5.60 -5.52 -10.74
C VAL A 92 4.56 -4.41 -10.75
N PRO A 93 3.31 -4.71 -10.35
CA PRO A 93 2.27 -3.72 -10.40
C PRO A 93 2.26 -2.72 -9.24
N THR A 94 2.95 -3.02 -8.13
CA THR A 94 2.97 -2.18 -6.92
C THR A 94 3.50 -0.76 -7.20
N GLY A 95 4.45 -0.62 -8.13
CA GLY A 95 5.02 0.68 -8.51
C GLY A 95 4.11 1.54 -9.41
N TYR A 96 2.90 1.07 -9.75
CA TYR A 96 1.96 1.78 -10.62
C TYR A 96 0.89 2.57 -9.86
N ARG A 97 -0.07 3.12 -10.62
CA ARG A 97 -1.15 3.98 -10.11
C ARG A 97 -2.07 3.33 -9.10
N VAL A 98 -2.20 2.00 -9.09
CA VAL A 98 -3.07 1.27 -8.16
C VAL A 98 -2.75 1.56 -6.69
N MET A 99 -1.48 1.84 -6.39
CA MET A 99 -0.98 2.19 -5.06
C MET A 99 -0.86 3.70 -4.83
N ALA A 100 -1.19 4.51 -5.84
CA ALA A 100 -1.09 5.96 -5.74
C ALA A 100 -2.04 6.46 -4.64
N PRO A 101 -1.62 7.43 -3.81
CA PRO A 101 -2.50 8.01 -2.80
C PRO A 101 -3.56 8.95 -3.39
N ASP A 102 -3.92 8.81 -4.66
CA ASP A 102 -5.04 9.51 -5.27
C ASP A 102 -6.35 8.95 -4.74
N LEU A 103 -7.28 9.84 -4.35
CA LEU A 103 -8.58 9.46 -3.80
C LEU A 103 -9.28 8.39 -4.65
N GLU A 104 -9.43 8.62 -5.95
CA GLU A 104 -10.14 7.70 -6.83
C GLU A 104 -9.39 6.39 -7.11
N ALA A 105 -8.05 6.36 -7.00
CA ALA A 105 -7.30 5.12 -7.15
C ALA A 105 -7.51 4.23 -5.93
N ARG A 106 -7.45 4.84 -4.73
CA ARG A 106 -7.52 4.18 -3.43
C ARG A 106 -8.94 3.72 -3.07
N VAL A 107 -9.95 4.57 -3.26
CA VAL A 107 -11.34 4.23 -2.86
C VAL A 107 -12.12 3.50 -3.97
N SER A 108 -11.63 3.51 -5.22
CA SER A 108 -12.24 2.71 -6.28
C SER A 108 -11.75 1.27 -6.20
N ALA A 109 -12.29 0.53 -5.25
CA ALA A 109 -12.09 -0.91 -5.12
C ALA A 109 -13.45 -1.56 -4.82
N PRO A 110 -13.59 -2.89 -4.99
CA PRO A 110 -14.83 -3.60 -4.68
C PRO A 110 -15.36 -3.41 -3.25
N ARG A 111 -14.52 -2.89 -2.34
CA ARG A 111 -14.80 -2.73 -0.92
C ARG A 111 -15.17 -1.31 -0.50
N PHE A 112 -14.59 -0.30 -1.15
CA PHE A 112 -14.41 1.04 -0.57
C PHE A 112 -15.34 2.10 -1.16
N GLY A 113 -16.49 1.70 -1.70
CA GLY A 113 -17.63 2.62 -1.78
C GLY A 113 -17.94 3.22 -3.14
N ILE A 114 -17.01 3.23 -4.10
CA ILE A 114 -17.21 3.90 -5.39
C ILE A 114 -16.84 3.03 -6.60
N MET A 115 -17.71 3.03 -7.60
CA MET A 115 -17.54 2.27 -8.84
C MET A 115 -17.52 3.25 -10.02
N PRO A 116 -16.60 3.09 -10.99
CA PRO A 116 -16.59 3.95 -12.16
C PRO A 116 -17.80 3.63 -13.04
N LEU A 117 -18.56 4.66 -13.40
CA LEU A 117 -19.74 4.53 -14.25
C LEU A 117 -19.30 4.10 -15.66
N PRO A 118 -19.94 3.10 -16.29
CA PRO A 118 -19.65 2.67 -17.65
C PRO A 118 -19.46 3.83 -18.62
N ASP A 119 -18.37 3.83 -19.40
CA ASP A 119 -18.03 4.95 -20.30
C ASP A 119 -19.15 5.24 -21.30
N VAL A 120 -19.84 4.19 -21.76
CA VAL A 120 -20.99 4.31 -22.67
C VAL A 120 -22.18 5.01 -22.02
N ILE A 121 -22.40 4.82 -20.72
CA ILE A 121 -23.47 5.49 -19.96
C ILE A 121 -23.03 6.91 -19.60
N ALA A 122 -21.80 7.10 -19.13
CA ALA A 122 -21.26 8.39 -18.74
C ALA A 122 -21.34 9.42 -19.88
N ARG A 123 -21.00 9.02 -21.11
CA ARG A 123 -21.09 9.88 -22.31
C ARG A 123 -22.52 10.29 -22.68
N ARG A 124 -23.54 9.57 -22.21
CA ARG A 124 -24.95 9.89 -22.46
C ARG A 124 -25.52 10.85 -21.42
N LEU A 125 -24.82 11.09 -20.32
CA LEU A 125 -25.20 12.11 -19.35
C LEU A 125 -24.83 13.51 -19.87
N ALA A 126 -25.76 14.45 -19.75
CA ALA A 126 -25.56 15.84 -20.09
C ALA A 126 -25.70 16.70 -18.83
N SER A 127 -24.65 17.40 -18.45
CA SER A 127 -24.71 18.40 -17.37
C SER A 127 -24.97 19.79 -17.91
N ASP A 128 -25.30 20.71 -17.02
CA ASP A 128 -25.25 22.14 -17.33
C ASP A 128 -23.83 22.52 -17.79
N ASP A 129 -23.75 23.43 -18.76
CA ASP A 129 -22.51 23.94 -19.38
C ASP A 129 -21.55 22.89 -19.97
N GLY A 130 -21.99 21.64 -20.13
CA GLY A 130 -21.15 20.56 -20.68
C GLY A 130 -20.01 20.10 -19.76
N GLU A 131 -20.06 20.40 -18.46
CA GLU A 131 -19.01 20.04 -17.49
C GLU A 131 -18.66 18.54 -17.48
N ILE A 132 -19.64 17.63 -17.49
CA ILE A 132 -19.40 16.17 -17.57
C ILE A 132 -18.64 15.83 -18.86
N GLU A 133 -19.04 16.40 -19.99
CA GLU A 133 -18.37 16.18 -21.28
C GLU A 133 -16.92 16.68 -21.23
N GLY A 134 -16.69 17.85 -20.62
CA GLY A 134 -15.35 18.39 -20.39
C GLY A 134 -14.47 17.49 -19.53
N ILE A 135 -15.02 16.93 -18.44
CA ILE A 135 -14.30 16.01 -17.55
C ILE A 135 -13.93 14.71 -18.28
N LEU A 136 -14.88 14.11 -19.00
CA LEU A 136 -14.64 12.90 -19.78
C LEU A 136 -13.64 13.13 -20.92
N ALA A 137 -13.68 14.30 -21.57
CA ALA A 137 -12.74 14.68 -22.63
C ALA A 137 -11.30 14.85 -22.11
N GLN A 138 -11.13 15.21 -20.83
CA GLN A 138 -9.83 15.28 -20.15
C GLN A 138 -9.36 13.93 -19.62
N GLY A 139 -10.10 12.84 -19.85
CA GLY A 139 -9.79 11.50 -19.34
C GLY A 139 -10.24 11.25 -17.91
N GLY A 140 -11.00 12.17 -17.31
CA GLY A 140 -11.67 11.95 -16.03
C GLY A 140 -12.79 10.90 -16.15
N LYS A 141 -13.28 10.42 -15.00
CA LYS A 141 -14.35 9.42 -14.93
C LYS A 141 -15.49 9.93 -14.07
N LEU A 142 -16.69 9.43 -14.36
CA LEU A 142 -17.81 9.50 -13.43
C LEU A 142 -17.81 8.26 -12.56
N TYR A 143 -18.26 8.43 -11.33
CA TYR A 143 -18.36 7.38 -10.33
C TYR A 143 -19.78 7.37 -9.78
N TYR A 144 -20.25 6.19 -9.39
CA TYR A 144 -21.48 6.00 -8.63
C TYR A 144 -21.16 5.29 -7.32
N ALA A 145 -22.02 5.46 -6.33
CA ALA A 145 -21.86 4.78 -5.05
C ALA A 145 -22.07 3.27 -5.23
N GLN A 146 -21.33 2.43 -4.50
CA GLN A 146 -21.73 1.02 -4.39
C GLN A 146 -23.11 0.93 -3.71
N ALA A 147 -23.89 -0.10 -4.06
CA ALA A 147 -25.27 -0.23 -3.58
C ALA A 147 -25.35 -0.59 -2.09
N GLN A 148 -24.29 -1.20 -1.54
CA GLN A 148 -24.16 -1.55 -0.14
C GLN A 148 -23.57 -0.39 0.69
N GLU A 149 -23.96 -0.31 1.97
CA GLU A 149 -23.34 0.64 2.91
C GLU A 149 -21.88 0.22 3.18
N THR A 150 -20.97 1.21 3.17
CA THR A 150 -19.57 0.99 3.55
C THR A 150 -19.50 0.97 5.09
N SER A 151 -19.68 -0.21 5.71
CA SER A 151 -19.70 -0.35 7.17
C SER A 151 -18.30 -0.60 7.78
N GLY A 152 -17.43 0.42 7.73
CA GLY A 152 -16.14 0.41 8.41
C GLY A 152 -15.12 -0.64 7.94
N LEU A 153 -14.11 -0.90 8.78
CA LEU A 153 -12.95 -1.77 8.50
C LEU A 153 -13.26 -3.27 8.36
N THR A 154 -14.53 -3.68 8.37
CA THR A 154 -14.93 -5.09 8.23
C THR A 154 -15.59 -5.33 6.89
N ASP A 155 -15.13 -6.37 6.19
CA ASP A 155 -15.65 -6.80 4.90
C ASP A 155 -17.05 -7.41 5.08
N SER A 156 -18.08 -6.57 5.23
CA SER A 156 -19.47 -7.05 5.25
C SER A 156 -19.93 -7.62 3.89
N VAL A 157 -19.02 -7.67 2.90
CA VAL A 157 -19.24 -8.17 1.54
C VAL A 157 -19.35 -9.71 1.49
N GLN A 158 -19.12 -10.44 2.59
CA GLN A 158 -19.41 -11.88 2.65
C GLN A 158 -20.92 -12.19 2.70
N ALA A 159 -21.54 -12.14 1.52
CA ALA A 159 -22.39 -13.18 0.96
C ALA A 159 -23.71 -13.61 1.65
N GLN A 160 -24.10 -13.10 2.83
CA GLN A 160 -25.28 -13.68 3.51
C GLN A 160 -26.51 -12.77 3.66
N ASN A 161 -26.38 -11.44 3.55
CA ASN A 161 -27.50 -10.51 3.79
C ASN A 161 -27.83 -9.61 2.59
N ALA A 162 -27.95 -10.18 1.39
CA ALA A 162 -28.50 -9.51 0.20
C ALA A 162 -30.01 -9.15 0.32
N THR A 163 -30.56 -9.11 1.53
CA THR A 163 -31.98 -8.88 1.81
C THR A 163 -32.31 -7.43 2.11
N VAL A 164 -31.32 -6.54 2.27
CA VAL A 164 -31.59 -5.11 2.43
C VAL A 164 -31.70 -4.48 1.03
N PRO A 165 -32.91 -4.06 0.61
CA PRO A 165 -33.05 -3.35 -0.65
C PRO A 165 -32.20 -2.08 -0.60
N THR A 166 -31.39 -1.89 -1.63
CA THR A 166 -30.48 -0.77 -1.77
C THR A 166 -31.32 0.50 -1.97
N ASP A 167 -30.91 1.61 -1.35
CA ASP A 167 -31.62 2.88 -1.54
C ASP A 167 -31.34 3.39 -2.96
N ASN A 168 -32.30 3.18 -3.87
CA ASN A 168 -32.23 3.67 -5.25
C ASN A 168 -31.94 5.19 -5.34
N GLN A 169 -32.16 5.97 -4.28
CA GLN A 169 -31.86 7.41 -4.29
C GLN A 169 -30.36 7.72 -4.27
N THR A 170 -29.54 6.93 -3.56
CA THR A 170 -28.08 7.15 -3.55
C THR A 170 -27.44 6.69 -4.86
N GLN A 171 -27.98 5.64 -5.49
CA GLN A 171 -27.56 5.18 -6.82
C GLN A 171 -27.80 6.22 -7.93
N ARG A 172 -28.73 7.16 -7.74
CA ARG A 172 -28.96 8.28 -8.68
C ARG A 172 -27.90 9.37 -8.59
N LEU A 173 -27.08 9.37 -7.55
CA LEU A 173 -25.94 10.27 -7.46
C LEU A 173 -24.79 9.70 -8.28
N VAL A 174 -24.33 10.51 -9.22
CA VAL A 174 -23.06 10.32 -9.91
C VAL A 174 -22.16 11.47 -9.57
N PHE A 175 -20.86 11.23 -9.48
CA PHE A 175 -19.91 12.29 -9.17
C PHE A 175 -18.61 12.13 -9.95
N ALA A 176 -17.84 13.21 -10.00
CA ALA A 176 -16.51 13.23 -10.57
C ALA A 176 -15.54 13.82 -9.58
N VAL A 177 -14.28 13.42 -9.69
CA VAL A 177 -13.17 14.10 -9.03
C VAL A 177 -12.53 15.05 -10.04
N THR A 178 -12.57 16.35 -9.75
CA THR A 178 -12.05 17.40 -10.62
C THR A 178 -10.82 18.07 -10.02
N GLY A 179 -10.00 18.67 -10.88
CA GLY A 179 -8.67 19.19 -10.55
C GLY A 179 -7.54 18.24 -10.96
N TYR A 180 -6.31 18.74 -10.97
CA TYR A 180 -5.14 17.95 -11.33
C TYR A 180 -4.91 16.82 -10.31
N ALA A 181 -4.49 15.64 -10.79
CA ALA A 181 -3.99 14.58 -9.92
C ALA A 181 -2.81 15.15 -9.11
N GLN A 182 -2.86 14.95 -7.80
CA GLN A 182 -2.00 15.70 -6.87
C GLN A 182 -0.78 14.92 -6.42
N ASN A 183 -0.68 13.64 -6.81
CA ASN A 183 0.31 12.76 -6.23
C ASN A 183 1.26 12.14 -7.25
N ASN A 184 2.51 12.59 -7.19
CA ASN A 184 3.66 11.95 -7.79
C ASN A 184 4.48 11.17 -6.75
N ASN A 185 4.10 11.17 -5.46
CA ASN A 185 4.80 10.40 -4.42
C ASN A 185 4.69 8.90 -4.72
N LEU A 186 5.84 8.24 -4.69
CA LEU A 186 5.95 6.80 -4.81
C LEU A 186 5.88 6.21 -3.40
N ALA A 187 4.76 5.53 -3.09
CA ALA A 187 4.59 4.86 -1.81
C ALA A 187 5.49 3.62 -1.67
N HIS A 188 5.76 2.95 -2.78
CA HIS A 188 6.61 1.77 -2.87
C HIS A 188 7.50 1.86 -4.12
N LEU A 189 8.69 1.29 -4.05
CA LEU A 189 9.55 1.12 -5.22
C LEU A 189 9.42 -0.30 -5.76
N ALA A 190 9.25 -0.41 -7.07
CA ALA A 190 9.12 -1.68 -7.74
C ALA A 190 10.34 -2.61 -7.53
N TRP A 191 11.54 -2.05 -7.38
CA TRP A 191 12.76 -2.84 -7.22
C TRP A 191 13.12 -3.19 -5.78
N LYS A 192 12.50 -2.54 -4.79
CA LYS A 192 12.90 -2.68 -3.38
C LYS A 192 11.79 -2.20 -2.47
N ASP A 193 11.24 -3.08 -1.64
CA ASP A 193 10.28 -2.74 -0.60
C ASP A 193 11.00 -2.19 0.66
N TRP A 194 11.78 -1.13 0.44
CA TRP A 194 12.47 -0.41 1.51
C TRP A 194 11.49 0.48 2.28
N PRO A 195 11.61 0.65 3.61
CA PRO A 195 12.62 0.10 4.52
C PRO A 195 12.42 -1.36 4.91
N TYR A 196 13.53 -2.10 4.94
CA TYR A 196 13.55 -3.41 5.57
C TYR A 196 13.72 -3.25 7.07
N TYR A 197 12.69 -3.67 7.80
CA TYR A 197 12.71 -3.68 9.25
C TYR A 197 13.24 -5.00 9.79
N GLU A 198 14.11 -4.92 10.79
CA GLU A 198 14.63 -6.08 11.50
C GLU A 198 14.54 -5.93 13.03
N PRO A 199 14.31 -7.02 13.78
CA PRO A 199 14.46 -7.01 15.23
C PRO A 199 15.88 -6.61 15.63
N TYR A 200 16.06 -5.55 16.40
CA TYR A 200 17.38 -5.16 16.90
C TYR A 200 17.63 -5.55 18.36
N PRO A 201 18.83 -6.08 18.69
CA PRO A 201 19.86 -6.55 17.76
C PRO A 201 19.43 -7.86 17.08
N SER A 202 19.69 -7.99 15.77
CA SER A 202 19.42 -9.19 14.96
C SER A 202 20.72 -9.94 14.61
N PRO A 203 20.63 -11.22 14.20
CA PRO A 203 21.69 -11.83 13.40
C PRO A 203 21.81 -11.13 12.04
N PRO A 204 22.82 -11.48 11.21
CA PRO A 204 22.79 -11.10 9.80
C PRO A 204 21.46 -11.44 9.17
N GLY A 205 20.85 -10.46 8.50
CA GLY A 205 19.56 -10.55 7.83
C GLY A 205 19.59 -11.71 6.85
N HIS A 206 18.80 -12.73 7.18
CA HIS A 206 18.64 -13.92 6.38
C HIS A 206 17.16 -14.16 6.12
N GLY A 207 16.87 -14.68 4.94
CA GLY A 207 15.52 -14.97 4.50
C GLY A 207 15.36 -16.45 4.25
N GLU A 208 14.31 -17.04 4.81
CA GLU A 208 13.76 -18.27 4.23
C GLU A 208 13.14 -17.87 2.89
N LYS A 209 13.82 -18.22 1.80
CA LYS A 209 13.11 -18.32 0.52
C LYS A 209 12.62 -19.75 0.50
N GLU A 210 11.32 -19.93 0.69
CA GLU A 210 10.71 -21.23 0.43
C GLU A 210 11.07 -21.60 -1.02
N GLY A 211 12.07 -22.46 -1.20
CA GLY A 211 12.27 -23.27 -2.39
C GLY A 211 11.13 -24.29 -2.53
N TYR A 212 9.91 -23.94 -2.12
CA TYR A 212 8.73 -24.64 -2.51
C TYR A 212 8.61 -24.46 -4.03
N GLY A 213 9.16 -25.43 -4.75
CA GLY A 213 8.36 -26.04 -5.79
C GLY A 213 7.06 -26.50 -5.13
N TYR A 214 6.09 -25.60 -4.98
CA TYR A 214 4.72 -25.98 -4.73
C TYR A 214 4.40 -26.95 -5.86
N ASN A 215 4.27 -28.23 -5.51
CA ASN A 215 4.23 -29.31 -6.48
C ASN A 215 2.84 -29.34 -7.15
N TRP A 216 2.55 -28.31 -7.92
CA TRP A 216 1.36 -28.19 -8.73
C TRP A 216 1.66 -28.83 -10.09
N GLY A 217 1.52 -30.15 -10.14
CA GLY A 217 1.66 -30.91 -11.39
C GLY A 217 2.99 -31.66 -11.62
N GLY A 218 3.82 -31.86 -10.59
CA GLY A 218 4.96 -32.80 -10.68
C GLY A 218 6.31 -32.21 -11.11
N ALA A 219 6.40 -30.90 -11.37
CA ALA A 219 7.65 -30.24 -11.71
C ALA A 219 8.21 -29.47 -10.50
N ILE A 220 9.38 -29.90 -10.03
CA ILE A 220 10.16 -29.15 -9.03
C ILE A 220 10.81 -27.98 -9.77
N VAL A 221 10.42 -26.78 -9.40
CA VAL A 221 11.00 -25.54 -9.90
C VAL A 221 12.22 -25.19 -9.04
N ALA A 222 13.38 -24.95 -9.66
CA ALA A 222 14.59 -24.52 -8.96
C ALA A 222 14.49 -23.04 -8.56
N PRO A 223 15.05 -22.63 -7.39
CA PRO A 223 15.08 -21.23 -6.95
C PRO A 223 16.19 -20.46 -7.68
N ASP A 224 15.93 -19.97 -8.89
CA ASP A 224 17.00 -19.42 -9.76
C ASP A 224 17.22 -17.89 -9.64
N HIS A 225 16.53 -17.21 -8.72
CA HIS A 225 16.80 -15.79 -8.42
C HIS A 225 17.89 -15.56 -7.38
N GLU A 226 18.72 -16.57 -7.17
CA GLU A 226 19.85 -16.43 -6.30
C GLU A 226 21.02 -15.82 -7.08
N PRO A 227 21.66 -14.78 -6.54
CA PRO A 227 22.96 -14.33 -7.01
C PRO A 227 23.94 -15.50 -6.97
N ALA A 228 24.85 -15.57 -7.93
CA ALA A 228 25.92 -16.57 -7.92
C ALA A 228 26.80 -16.53 -6.65
N ASP A 229 26.80 -15.40 -5.94
CA ASP A 229 27.53 -15.16 -4.70
C ASP A 229 26.65 -15.17 -3.43
N ALA A 230 25.37 -15.56 -3.52
CA ALA A 230 24.59 -15.79 -2.31
C ALA A 230 25.12 -16.96 -1.51
N VAL A 231 25.21 -16.75 -0.20
CA VAL A 231 25.43 -17.83 0.75
C VAL A 231 24.10 -18.54 0.97
N THR A 232 23.91 -19.63 0.24
CA THR A 232 22.74 -20.50 0.32
C THR A 232 23.05 -21.75 1.13
N PHE A 233 22.10 -22.18 1.94
CA PHE A 233 22.25 -23.42 2.68
C PHE A 233 20.90 -24.09 2.92
N SER A 234 20.90 -25.42 2.82
CA SER A 234 19.73 -26.25 3.03
C SER A 234 19.73 -26.81 4.44
N TYR A 235 18.61 -26.69 5.16
CA TYR A 235 18.45 -27.38 6.44
C TYR A 235 18.01 -28.84 6.21
N SER A 236 18.88 -29.81 6.53
CA SER A 236 18.65 -31.24 6.29
C SER A 236 17.83 -31.91 7.41
N GLY A 237 16.77 -31.26 7.89
CA GLY A 237 16.03 -31.68 9.08
C GLY A 237 14.62 -32.23 8.85
N GLY A 238 14.10 -32.23 7.62
CA GLY A 238 12.77 -32.74 7.29
C GLY A 238 12.60 -33.02 5.80
N SER A 239 11.43 -33.53 5.39
CA SER A 239 11.07 -33.78 3.98
C SER A 239 11.01 -32.53 3.10
N TYR A 240 11.29 -31.35 3.67
CA TYR A 240 11.28 -30.04 3.05
C TYR A 240 12.65 -29.39 3.26
N ALA A 241 13.46 -29.30 2.20
CA ALA A 241 14.71 -28.56 2.25
C ALA A 241 14.40 -27.07 2.09
N ALA A 242 14.11 -26.37 3.19
CA ALA A 242 14.09 -24.91 3.17
C ALA A 242 15.53 -24.43 2.96
N ALA A 243 15.73 -23.60 1.94
CA ALA A 243 16.96 -22.86 1.73
C ALA A 243 16.84 -21.52 2.45
N ILE A 244 17.86 -21.17 3.23
CA ILE A 244 17.95 -19.86 3.85
C ILE A 244 19.12 -19.14 3.20
N HIS A 245 18.90 -17.85 2.91
CA HIS A 245 19.85 -17.03 2.18
C HIS A 245 20.28 -15.85 3.03
N LEU A 246 21.58 -15.61 3.09
CA LEU A 246 22.11 -14.38 3.66
C LEU A 246 21.93 -13.24 2.66
N TRP A 247 20.85 -12.49 2.78
CA TRP A 247 20.55 -11.39 1.87
C TRP A 247 21.49 -10.18 2.07
N GLU A 248 21.89 -9.88 3.31
CA GLU A 248 22.79 -8.76 3.60
C GLU A 248 24.26 -9.00 3.17
N GLY A 249 24.62 -10.25 2.90
CA GLY A 249 25.98 -10.67 2.58
C GLY A 249 26.27 -10.83 1.10
N VAL A 250 25.26 -10.69 0.22
CA VAL A 250 25.40 -10.83 -1.23
C VAL A 250 26.11 -9.62 -1.84
N GLY A 251 27.10 -9.85 -2.69
CA GLY A 251 27.91 -8.85 -3.37
C GLY A 251 27.33 -8.25 -4.59
N ALA A 252 27.73 -7.04 -4.95
CA ALA A 252 27.16 -6.27 -6.06
C ALA A 252 27.60 -6.75 -7.47
N GLY A 253 28.25 -7.92 -7.62
CA GLY A 253 28.85 -8.37 -8.88
C GLY A 253 28.07 -9.49 -9.55
N GLY A 254 27.55 -9.22 -10.75
CA GLY A 254 27.22 -10.25 -11.73
C GLY A 254 28.48 -10.96 -12.30
N PRO A 255 28.33 -11.72 -13.40
CA PRO A 255 29.12 -12.90 -13.74
C PRO A 255 30.48 -12.57 -14.37
N ASP A 256 31.44 -12.14 -13.55
CA ASP A 256 32.87 -12.23 -13.87
C ASP A 256 33.53 -13.31 -13.02
N ALA A 257 33.52 -14.52 -13.58
CA ALA A 257 34.12 -15.72 -13.04
C ALA A 257 35.65 -15.70 -13.16
N GLY A 258 36.37 -16.04 -12.08
CA GLY A 258 37.69 -16.63 -12.24
C GLY A 258 38.72 -16.59 -11.12
N SER A 259 38.43 -16.32 -9.84
CA SER A 259 39.55 -16.00 -8.94
C SER A 259 39.41 -16.30 -7.44
N LEU A 260 40.33 -17.11 -6.90
CA LEU A 260 40.72 -17.10 -5.47
C LEU A 260 41.25 -15.73 -4.99
N ASP A 261 41.34 -14.74 -5.90
CA ASP A 261 41.69 -13.34 -5.70
C ASP A 261 40.53 -12.40 -6.12
N GLY A 262 39.81 -11.79 -5.17
CA GLY A 262 38.99 -10.59 -5.46
C GLY A 262 37.50 -10.77 -5.76
N HIS A 263 36.79 -11.56 -4.95
CA HIS A 263 35.32 -11.59 -4.97
C HIS A 263 34.73 -10.57 -3.99
N GLY A 264 34.37 -9.39 -4.51
CA GLY A 264 33.40 -8.47 -3.90
C GLY A 264 32.00 -8.96 -4.25
N GLY A 265 31.11 -9.21 -3.31
CA GLY A 265 30.73 -8.36 -2.18
C GLY A 265 29.78 -9.07 -1.20
N SER A 266 28.95 -8.48 -0.31
CA SER A 266 28.27 -7.16 -0.25
C SER A 266 29.13 -5.90 -0.51
N ILE A 267 28.66 -4.68 -0.22
CA ILE A 267 29.65 -3.59 0.02
C ILE A 267 30.71 -4.02 1.07
N ASP A 268 30.39 -5.07 1.82
CA ASP A 268 31.11 -5.73 2.88
C ASP A 268 31.17 -7.27 2.76
N ALA A 269 32.20 -7.81 2.13
CA ALA A 269 32.45 -9.26 2.05
C ALA A 269 32.66 -9.93 3.43
N ASP A 270 32.83 -9.16 4.52
CA ASP A 270 33.08 -9.69 5.84
C ASP A 270 31.80 -10.09 6.58
N ILE A 271 30.63 -9.57 6.19
CA ILE A 271 29.32 -10.00 6.74
C ILE A 271 29.08 -11.49 6.46
N SER A 272 29.40 -11.96 5.25
CA SER A 272 29.31 -13.38 4.88
C SER A 272 30.12 -14.26 5.82
N LYS A 273 31.31 -13.82 6.27
CA LYS A 273 32.13 -14.57 7.21
C LYS A 273 31.56 -14.57 8.62
N VAL A 274 30.99 -13.46 9.10
CA VAL A 274 30.27 -13.43 10.40
C VAL A 274 29.15 -14.44 10.42
N PHE A 275 28.43 -14.54 9.29
CA PHE A 275 27.36 -15.50 9.13
C PHE A 275 27.89 -16.94 9.03
N THR A 276 28.73 -17.26 8.05
CA THR A 276 29.15 -18.64 7.75
C THR A 276 30.05 -19.26 8.81
N ILE A 277 30.95 -18.47 9.42
CA ILE A 277 31.86 -18.96 10.46
C ILE A 277 31.20 -18.89 11.84
N GLY A 278 30.35 -17.88 12.07
CA GLY A 278 29.77 -17.60 13.37
C GLY A 278 28.32 -18.04 13.51
N TYR A 279 27.40 -17.24 12.98
CA TYR A 279 25.97 -17.39 13.26
C TYR A 279 25.39 -18.70 12.71
N GLN A 280 25.70 -19.08 11.47
CA GLN A 280 25.13 -20.25 10.81
C GLN A 280 25.45 -21.55 11.58
N PRO A 281 26.72 -21.86 11.94
CA PRO A 281 27.00 -23.02 12.80
C PRO A 281 26.19 -23.00 14.10
N TYR A 282 26.09 -21.84 14.75
CA TYR A 282 25.40 -21.73 16.04
C TYR A 282 23.86 -21.85 15.93
N GLY A 283 23.24 -21.03 15.08
CA GLY A 283 21.80 -20.90 14.97
C GLY A 283 21.14 -21.98 14.11
N MET A 284 21.90 -22.62 13.22
CA MET A 284 21.35 -23.39 12.09
C MET A 284 22.00 -24.76 11.88
N GLY A 285 23.12 -25.07 12.54
CA GLY A 285 23.87 -26.32 12.35
C GLY A 285 23.25 -27.59 12.95
N GLY A 286 21.97 -27.59 13.31
CA GLY A 286 21.26 -28.75 13.89
C GLY A 286 21.65 -29.10 15.33
N ALA A 287 21.27 -30.32 15.76
CA ALA A 287 21.48 -30.80 17.13
C ALA A 287 22.98 -31.02 17.42
N GLY A 288 23.57 -30.13 18.23
CA GLY A 288 24.99 -30.16 18.63
C GLY A 288 25.75 -28.88 18.26
N ALA A 289 25.31 -28.17 17.22
CA ALA A 289 25.93 -26.92 16.78
C ALA A 289 25.41 -25.70 17.55
N ASN A 290 24.14 -25.75 17.98
CA ASN A 290 23.56 -24.87 18.99
C ASN A 290 24.13 -25.21 20.38
N SER A 291 25.37 -24.79 20.63
CA SER A 291 26.15 -25.06 21.84
C SER A 291 26.85 -23.80 22.34
N ALA A 292 27.37 -23.84 23.57
CA ALA A 292 28.19 -22.75 24.13
C ALA A 292 29.42 -22.44 23.25
N ALA A 293 30.07 -23.47 22.70
CA ALA A 293 31.21 -23.30 21.79
C ALA A 293 30.81 -22.64 20.46
N GLY A 294 29.63 -23.00 19.92
CA GLY A 294 29.06 -22.34 18.74
C GLY A 294 28.76 -20.86 19.00
N ALA A 295 28.11 -20.55 20.13
CA ALA A 295 27.84 -19.16 20.53
C ALA A 295 29.14 -18.35 20.72
N GLN A 296 30.16 -18.95 21.32
CA GLN A 296 31.48 -18.33 21.48
C GLN A 296 32.15 -18.05 20.14
N THR A 297 32.06 -18.99 19.19
CA THR A 297 32.59 -18.83 17.83
C THR A 297 31.89 -17.69 17.11
N TYR A 298 30.57 -17.58 17.27
CA TYR A 298 29.81 -16.46 16.73
C TYR A 298 30.22 -15.12 17.35
N LEU A 299 30.38 -15.06 18.67
CA LEU A 299 30.87 -13.86 19.36
C LEU A 299 32.27 -13.46 18.85
N GLN A 300 33.17 -14.42 18.66
CA GLN A 300 34.48 -14.18 18.07
C GLN A 300 34.37 -13.65 16.63
N ALA A 301 33.53 -14.24 15.77
CA ALA A 301 33.32 -13.72 14.43
C ALA A 301 32.78 -12.27 14.43
N ALA A 302 31.90 -11.91 15.38
CA ALA A 302 31.39 -10.54 15.51
C ALA A 302 32.45 -9.54 16.04
N LEU A 303 33.31 -9.95 16.98
CA LEU A 303 34.44 -9.14 17.47
C LEU A 303 35.47 -8.88 16.37
N TRP A 304 35.82 -9.92 15.61
CA TRP A 304 36.65 -9.82 14.41
C TRP A 304 36.07 -8.81 13.42
N TYR A 305 34.77 -8.85 13.17
CA TYR A 305 34.11 -7.94 12.25
C TYR A 305 34.15 -6.48 12.73
N CYS A 306 33.98 -6.23 14.04
CA CYS A 306 34.18 -4.89 14.61
C CYS A 306 35.60 -4.35 14.35
N ALA A 307 36.62 -5.17 14.57
CA ALA A 307 38.01 -4.81 14.29
C ALA A 307 38.20 -4.49 12.80
N ARG A 308 37.64 -5.33 11.92
CA ARG A 308 37.76 -5.23 10.47
C ARG A 308 37.07 -3.99 9.89
N ARG A 309 35.99 -3.53 10.52
CA ARG A 309 35.28 -2.27 10.21
C ARG A 309 35.92 -1.03 10.86
N ASN A 310 37.13 -1.18 11.40
CA ASN A 310 37.87 -0.12 12.10
C ASN A 310 37.07 0.52 13.24
N VAL A 311 36.16 -0.22 13.89
CA VAL A 311 35.57 0.23 15.15
C VAL A 311 36.72 0.27 16.17
N PRO A 312 36.97 1.37 16.91
CA PRO A 312 38.05 1.42 17.88
C PRO A 312 37.89 0.36 18.96
N ALA A 313 38.99 -0.31 19.35
CA ALA A 313 38.96 -1.32 20.40
C ALA A 313 38.35 -0.80 21.72
N ALA A 314 38.55 0.48 22.04
CA ALA A 314 37.91 1.10 23.21
C ALA A 314 36.38 1.13 23.15
N VAL A 315 35.77 1.00 21.97
CA VAL A 315 34.31 0.94 21.77
C VAL A 315 33.80 -0.48 21.92
N TYR A 316 34.39 -1.47 21.23
CA TYR A 316 33.85 -2.83 21.21
C TYR A 316 34.52 -3.77 22.24
N ALA A 317 35.64 -3.39 22.83
CA ALA A 317 36.35 -4.11 23.89
C ALA A 317 36.86 -3.13 24.97
N PRO A 318 35.95 -2.41 25.68
CA PRO A 318 36.33 -1.46 26.71
C PRO A 318 37.08 -2.12 27.87
N ALA A 319 37.91 -1.34 28.56
CA ALA A 319 38.60 -1.80 29.77
C ALA A 319 37.58 -2.21 30.86
N GLN A 320 37.91 -3.23 31.65
CA GLN A 320 37.07 -3.68 32.77
C GLN A 320 36.82 -2.56 33.78
N GLY A 321 35.68 -2.64 34.48
CA GLY A 321 35.30 -1.68 35.52
C GLY A 321 34.74 -0.36 34.99
N PHE A 322 34.36 -0.29 33.71
CA PHE A 322 33.66 0.86 33.16
C PHE A 322 32.26 1.01 33.80
N THR A 323 31.75 2.25 33.85
CA THR A 323 30.32 2.47 34.12
C THR A 323 29.58 2.56 32.79
N LEU A 324 28.43 1.87 32.69
CA LEU A 324 27.62 1.82 31.47
C LEU A 324 27.38 3.22 30.87
N ALA A 325 27.00 4.18 31.71
CA ALA A 325 26.71 5.55 31.28
C ALA A 325 27.92 6.25 30.66
N THR A 326 29.10 6.15 31.30
CA THR A 326 30.33 6.81 30.82
C THR A 326 30.80 6.19 29.50
N GLN A 327 30.76 4.86 29.41
CA GLN A 327 31.21 4.14 28.23
C GLN A 327 30.28 4.34 27.04
N LEU A 328 28.96 4.36 27.24
CA LEU A 328 28.00 4.72 26.20
C LEU A 328 28.21 6.15 25.70
N ALA A 329 28.43 7.11 26.61
CA ALA A 329 28.68 8.49 26.23
C ALA A 329 29.96 8.64 25.38
N LEU A 330 31.03 7.94 25.76
CA LEU A 330 32.27 7.90 24.99
C LEU A 330 32.04 7.32 23.59
N ALA A 331 31.44 6.13 23.49
CA ALA A 331 31.22 5.44 22.22
C ALA A 331 30.30 6.22 21.27
N MET A 332 29.21 6.80 21.79
CA MET A 332 28.33 7.65 21.00
C MET A 332 29.00 8.96 20.58
N GLY A 333 29.86 9.54 21.43
CA GLY A 333 30.67 10.70 21.07
C GLY A 333 31.63 10.41 19.91
N GLN A 334 32.23 9.21 19.89
CA GLN A 334 33.06 8.78 18.76
C GLN A 334 32.24 8.55 17.50
N PHE A 335 31.11 7.85 17.60
CA PHE A 335 30.20 7.57 16.48
C PHE A 335 29.65 8.84 15.82
N THR A 336 29.34 9.87 16.60
CA THR A 336 28.81 11.15 16.08
C THR A 336 29.89 12.07 15.51
N SER A 337 31.16 11.81 15.80
CA SER A 337 32.27 12.62 15.34
C SER A 337 32.67 12.27 13.90
N ALA A 338 32.38 13.16 12.95
CA ALA A 338 32.76 12.97 11.54
C ALA A 338 34.27 12.84 11.30
N SER A 339 35.11 13.32 12.23
CA SER A 339 36.57 13.15 12.18
C SER A 339 37.04 11.76 12.61
N ILE A 340 36.19 11.00 13.29
CA ILE A 340 36.48 9.63 13.75
C ILE A 340 35.75 8.63 12.85
N VAL A 341 34.46 8.85 12.62
CA VAL A 341 33.63 8.03 11.74
C VAL A 341 33.06 8.91 10.64
N PRO A 342 33.64 8.88 9.42
CA PRO A 342 33.07 9.56 8.27
C PRO A 342 31.62 9.13 8.04
N GLU A 343 30.76 10.04 7.57
CA GLU A 343 29.32 9.78 7.43
C GLU A 343 29.01 8.51 6.64
N GLY A 344 29.66 8.34 5.48
CA GLY A 344 29.51 7.17 4.62
C GLY A 344 30.06 5.86 5.18
N GLN A 345 30.66 5.86 6.38
CA GLN A 345 31.14 4.66 7.07
C GLN A 345 30.30 4.29 8.31
N LYS A 346 29.39 5.17 8.76
CA LYS A 346 28.60 4.93 9.97
C LYS A 346 27.69 3.70 9.88
N TRP A 347 27.15 3.38 8.70
CA TRP A 347 26.37 2.15 8.50
C TRP A 347 27.16 0.90 8.91
N SER A 348 28.46 0.85 8.61
CA SER A 348 29.29 -0.33 8.91
C SER A 348 29.51 -0.53 10.41
N TRP A 349 29.57 0.56 11.19
CA TRP A 349 29.61 0.50 12.66
C TRP A 349 28.28 0.02 13.24
N VAL A 350 27.15 0.51 12.70
CA VAL A 350 25.82 0.05 13.10
C VAL A 350 25.69 -1.46 12.87
N GLN A 351 26.07 -1.95 11.69
CA GLN A 351 26.05 -3.37 11.37
C GLN A 351 26.99 -4.20 12.28
N ALA A 352 28.21 -3.71 12.53
CA ALA A 352 29.16 -4.42 13.38
C ALA A 352 28.66 -4.53 14.84
N MET A 353 28.15 -3.43 15.39
CA MET A 353 27.61 -3.41 16.74
C MET A 353 26.31 -4.21 16.86
N ARG A 354 25.49 -4.27 15.81
CA ARG A 354 24.31 -5.16 15.74
C ARG A 354 24.71 -6.62 15.93
N PHE A 355 25.68 -7.10 15.14
CA PHE A 355 26.14 -8.49 15.23
C PHE A 355 26.81 -8.79 16.55
N LEU A 356 27.63 -7.88 17.07
CA LEU A 356 28.28 -8.05 18.36
C LEU A 356 27.26 -8.13 19.49
N ALA A 357 26.28 -7.21 19.50
CA ALA A 357 25.20 -7.22 20.47
C ALA A 357 24.43 -8.55 20.42
N HIS A 358 23.95 -8.96 19.24
CA HIS A 358 23.20 -10.21 19.09
C HIS A 358 24.02 -11.45 19.47
N ALA A 359 25.26 -11.56 19.01
CA ALA A 359 26.15 -12.69 19.35
C ALA A 359 26.44 -12.76 20.85
N SER A 360 26.61 -11.61 21.50
CA SER A 360 26.78 -11.54 22.95
C SER A 360 25.52 -11.93 23.73
N THR A 361 24.34 -11.54 23.26
CA THR A 361 23.06 -11.97 23.84
C THR A 361 22.89 -13.48 23.70
N CYS A 362 23.34 -14.09 22.60
CA CYS A 362 23.31 -15.55 22.46
C CYS A 362 24.10 -16.29 23.55
N MET A 363 25.14 -15.67 24.13
CA MET A 363 25.91 -16.24 25.23
C MET A 363 25.10 -16.36 26.52
N THR A 364 24.07 -15.54 26.75
CA THR A 364 23.24 -15.60 27.96
C THR A 364 22.36 -16.85 28.02
N ARG A 365 22.18 -17.54 26.88
CA ARG A 365 21.56 -18.87 26.84
C ARG A 365 22.42 -19.93 27.53
N TRP A 366 23.74 -19.75 27.53
CA TRP A 366 24.73 -20.76 27.92
C TRP A 366 25.45 -20.46 29.23
N HIS A 367 25.46 -19.18 29.61
CA HIS A 367 26.11 -18.70 30.82
C HIS A 367 25.10 -17.94 31.66
N ASP A 368 24.98 -18.35 32.92
CA ASP A 368 24.15 -17.63 33.87
C ASP A 368 24.78 -16.29 34.29
N LEU A 369 24.01 -15.50 35.04
CA LEU A 369 24.45 -14.19 35.50
C LEU A 369 25.73 -14.27 36.36
N ALA A 370 25.93 -15.34 37.12
CA ALA A 370 27.11 -15.51 37.97
C ALA A 370 28.37 -15.79 37.15
N ALA A 371 28.28 -16.66 36.14
CA ALA A 371 29.36 -16.93 35.18
C ALA A 371 29.74 -15.68 34.36
N LEU A 372 28.79 -14.75 34.18
CA LEU A 372 28.99 -13.46 33.53
C LEU A 372 29.39 -12.33 34.51
N GLY A 373 29.82 -12.67 35.73
CA GLY A 373 30.39 -11.72 36.69
C GLY A 373 29.38 -10.96 37.57
N GLY A 374 28.08 -11.26 37.46
CA GLY A 374 27.02 -10.60 38.22
C GLY A 374 26.56 -9.25 37.62
N GLN A 375 25.63 -8.60 38.32
CA GLN A 375 25.15 -7.25 38.00
C GLN A 375 25.16 -6.38 39.28
N PRO A 376 25.98 -5.32 39.37
CA PRO A 376 27.04 -4.96 38.42
C PRO A 376 28.13 -6.05 38.36
N SER A 377 28.87 -6.10 37.25
CA SER A 377 29.94 -7.06 37.02
C SER A 377 31.21 -6.63 37.76
N LEU A 378 31.25 -6.90 39.08
CA LEU A 378 32.31 -6.38 39.97
C LEU A 378 33.60 -7.23 39.98
N VAL A 379 33.49 -8.55 39.78
CA VAL A 379 34.65 -9.47 39.77
C VAL A 379 34.37 -10.65 38.83
N GLY A 380 35.28 -10.89 37.89
CA GLY A 380 35.25 -12.07 37.01
C GLY A 380 34.54 -11.84 35.68
N GLY A 381 34.10 -12.94 35.07
CA GLY A 381 33.47 -12.98 33.75
C GLY A 381 33.92 -14.21 32.97
N PHE A 382 33.30 -14.44 31.81
CA PHE A 382 33.62 -15.56 30.94
C PHE A 382 34.77 -15.19 30.01
N ALA A 383 35.88 -15.94 30.07
CA ALA A 383 37.04 -15.69 29.22
C ALA A 383 36.76 -16.20 27.80
N VAL A 384 36.73 -15.27 26.83
CA VAL A 384 36.61 -15.57 25.41
C VAL A 384 38.01 -15.43 24.81
N PRO A 385 38.71 -16.53 24.48
CA PRO A 385 40.07 -16.46 23.94
C PRO A 385 40.07 -15.86 22.53
N ALA A 386 41.17 -15.17 22.17
CA ALA A 386 41.37 -14.69 20.81
C ALA A 386 41.24 -15.83 19.79
N ALA A 387 40.72 -15.50 18.60
CA ALA A 387 40.50 -16.47 17.55
C ALA A 387 41.00 -15.95 16.20
N THR A 388 41.44 -16.87 15.34
CA THR A 388 41.71 -16.56 13.94
C THR A 388 40.43 -16.79 13.13
N ILE A 389 39.91 -15.75 12.51
CA ILE A 389 38.70 -15.80 11.68
C ILE A 389 39.11 -15.52 10.24
N SER A 390 38.80 -16.43 9.31
CA SER A 390 39.17 -16.29 7.88
C SER A 390 40.67 -16.04 7.65
N GLY A 391 41.54 -16.64 8.46
CA GLY A 391 43.00 -16.47 8.37
C GLY A 391 43.54 -15.16 8.95
N SER A 392 42.68 -14.28 9.49
CA SER A 392 43.06 -13.05 10.17
C SER A 392 43.04 -13.25 11.70
N PRO A 393 44.11 -12.87 12.43
CA PRO A 393 44.19 -12.98 13.89
C PRO A 393 43.50 -11.81 14.60
N ASP A 394 42.69 -11.01 13.90
CA ASP A 394 42.22 -9.71 14.40
C ASP A 394 41.08 -9.83 15.44
N SER A 395 40.65 -11.05 15.79
CA SER A 395 39.63 -11.25 16.82
C SER A 395 40.25 -11.27 18.23
N PRO A 396 39.99 -10.25 19.07
CA PRO A 396 40.67 -10.15 20.35
C PRO A 396 40.17 -11.15 21.39
N ALA A 397 41.03 -11.41 22.37
CA ALA A 397 40.60 -12.02 23.63
C ALA A 397 39.85 -10.98 24.46
N ILE A 398 38.73 -11.39 25.07
CA ILE A 398 37.94 -10.53 25.96
C ILE A 398 37.49 -11.30 27.20
N THR A 399 37.17 -10.58 28.27
CA THR A 399 36.40 -11.13 29.38
C THR A 399 34.96 -10.65 29.22
N LEU A 400 34.08 -11.56 28.79
CA LEU A 400 32.67 -11.28 28.62
C LEU A 400 31.99 -11.18 29.99
N THR A 401 31.35 -10.05 30.24
CA THR A 401 30.56 -9.81 31.45
C THR A 401 29.13 -9.44 31.09
N HIS A 402 28.22 -9.54 32.05
CA HIS A 402 26.83 -9.13 31.86
C HIS A 402 26.74 -7.63 31.52
N ASP A 403 27.50 -6.78 32.21
CA ASP A 403 27.53 -5.34 31.93
C ASP A 403 28.05 -5.02 30.52
N LEU A 404 28.96 -5.86 29.97
CA LEU A 404 29.45 -5.73 28.60
C LEU A 404 28.37 -6.10 27.56
N ILE A 405 27.59 -7.16 27.82
CA ILE A 405 26.44 -7.55 26.98
C ILE A 405 25.40 -6.44 26.95
N VAL A 406 25.02 -5.91 28.14
CA VAL A 406 24.08 -4.79 28.25
C VAL A 406 24.62 -3.55 27.53
N TYR A 407 25.91 -3.24 27.68
CA TYR A 407 26.55 -2.14 26.98
C TYR A 407 26.46 -2.27 25.46
N TRP A 408 26.84 -3.41 24.87
CA TRP A 408 26.76 -3.59 23.42
C TRP A 408 25.33 -3.55 22.90
N HIS A 409 24.38 -4.12 23.64
CA HIS A 409 22.96 -4.03 23.33
C HIS A 409 22.48 -2.57 23.27
N GLU A 410 22.71 -1.81 24.34
CA GLU A 410 22.33 -0.40 24.43
C GLU A 410 23.04 0.47 23.39
N LEU A 411 24.32 0.20 23.13
CA LEU A 411 25.10 0.93 22.13
C LEU A 411 24.58 0.67 20.72
N SER A 412 24.32 -0.59 20.37
CA SER A 412 23.76 -1.01 19.09
C SER A 412 22.43 -0.29 18.81
N LEU A 413 21.49 -0.31 19.76
CA LEU A 413 20.21 0.37 19.63
C LEU A 413 20.38 1.88 19.45
N ARG A 414 21.22 2.54 20.26
CA ARG A 414 21.44 3.99 20.18
C ARG A 414 22.08 4.39 18.85
N MET A 415 23.07 3.63 18.37
CA MET A 415 23.70 3.86 17.08
C MET A 415 22.72 3.67 15.93
N ALA A 416 21.97 2.57 15.92
CA ALA A 416 20.97 2.30 14.87
C ALA A 416 19.89 3.37 14.84
N MET A 417 19.33 3.75 16.00
CA MET A 417 18.30 4.80 16.09
C MET A 417 18.82 6.16 15.62
N LEU A 418 20.03 6.56 16.03
CA LEU A 418 20.61 7.82 15.60
C LEU A 418 20.94 7.81 14.11
N TYR A 419 21.47 6.70 13.61
CA TYR A 419 21.81 6.53 12.21
C TYR A 419 20.56 6.63 11.33
N CYS A 420 19.50 5.87 11.64
CA CYS A 420 18.26 5.91 10.86
C CYS A 420 17.59 7.28 10.89
N ALA A 421 17.64 7.97 12.03
CA ALA A 421 17.15 9.34 12.15
C ALA A 421 17.96 10.37 11.32
N SER A 422 19.28 10.17 11.18
CA SER A 422 20.17 11.13 10.50
C SER A 422 20.40 10.82 9.02
N GLN A 423 20.22 9.57 8.60
CA GLN A 423 20.47 9.09 7.24
C GLN A 423 19.23 8.36 6.66
N PRO A 424 18.11 9.07 6.43
CA PRO A 424 16.88 8.46 5.90
C PRO A 424 17.05 7.89 4.48
N TYR A 425 17.99 8.43 3.69
CA TYR A 425 18.28 8.01 2.31
C TYR A 425 19.45 7.02 2.20
N ASP A 426 20.07 6.62 3.31
CA ASP A 426 21.05 5.52 3.30
C ASP A 426 20.34 4.21 3.63
N TRP A 427 20.28 3.31 2.65
CA TRP A 427 19.58 2.03 2.73
C TRP A 427 20.52 0.87 3.07
N GLY A 428 21.77 1.16 3.43
CA GLY A 428 22.81 0.17 3.71
C GLY A 428 22.71 -0.49 5.09
N ALA A 429 21.85 0.00 5.98
CA ALA A 429 21.62 -0.58 7.30
C ALA A 429 20.12 -0.76 7.55
N PRO A 430 19.66 -1.98 7.95
CA PRO A 430 18.25 -2.22 8.26
C PRO A 430 17.71 -1.33 9.37
N ARG A 431 16.40 -1.08 9.31
CA ARG A 431 15.70 -0.24 10.29
C ARG A 431 15.26 -1.09 11.50
N PRO A 432 15.46 -0.65 12.76
CA PRO A 432 14.96 -1.37 13.93
C PRO A 432 13.44 -1.48 13.97
N THR A 433 12.88 -2.70 14.05
CA THR A 433 11.41 -2.89 14.25
C THR A 433 10.92 -2.27 15.55
N GLN A 434 11.77 -2.19 16.58
CA GLN A 434 11.41 -1.62 17.88
C GLN A 434 11.20 -0.11 17.84
N ARG A 435 11.56 0.56 16.73
CA ARG A 435 11.40 2.00 16.59
C ARG A 435 11.29 2.41 15.12
N ALA A 436 10.11 2.19 14.55
CA ALA A 436 9.75 2.83 13.29
C ALA A 436 9.75 4.36 13.47
N LEU A 437 10.38 5.05 12.53
CA LEU A 437 10.47 6.51 12.48
C LEU A 437 9.73 7.02 11.24
N MET A 438 9.19 8.24 11.34
CA MET A 438 8.51 8.90 10.21
C MET A 438 9.41 9.12 8.99
N ASN A 439 10.74 9.07 9.17
CA ASN A 439 11.74 9.26 8.12
C ASN A 439 12.33 7.93 7.60
N ASP A 440 11.84 6.78 8.07
CA ASP A 440 12.27 5.48 7.55
C ASP A 440 11.78 5.25 6.12
N TYR A 441 10.65 5.89 5.76
CA TYR A 441 10.15 6.02 4.39
C TYR A 441 10.63 7.35 3.80
N PRO A 442 11.79 7.39 3.13
CA PRO A 442 12.28 8.62 2.51
C PRO A 442 11.27 9.16 1.49
N LEU A 443 11.32 10.47 1.25
CA LEU A 443 10.44 11.11 0.28
C LEU A 443 10.94 10.79 -1.14
N ILE A 444 10.12 10.11 -1.92
CA ILE A 444 10.43 9.72 -3.30
C ILE A 444 9.22 10.07 -4.16
N GLU A 445 9.45 10.68 -5.31
CA GLU A 445 8.41 10.97 -6.30
C GLU A 445 8.80 10.52 -7.71
N CYS A 446 7.85 10.45 -8.63
CA CYS A 446 8.13 10.35 -10.05
C CYS A 446 8.74 11.66 -10.57
N ASP A 447 9.91 11.56 -11.19
CA ASP A 447 10.57 12.61 -11.96
C ASP A 447 9.85 12.78 -13.29
N LEU A 448 8.97 13.79 -13.36
CA LEU A 448 8.17 14.09 -14.55
C LEU A 448 8.94 14.89 -15.61
N MET A 449 10.19 15.27 -15.32
CA MET A 449 11.00 16.17 -16.16
C MET A 449 12.12 15.43 -16.89
N ALA A 450 12.58 14.31 -16.32
CA ALA A 450 13.57 13.45 -16.96
C ALA A 450 12.97 12.54 -18.05
N PRO A 451 13.79 12.09 -19.02
CA PRO A 451 13.40 11.03 -19.94
C PRO A 451 12.95 9.77 -19.18
N LEU A 452 11.87 9.16 -19.66
CA LEU A 452 11.33 7.91 -19.12
C LEU A 452 12.42 6.83 -19.07
N LEU A 453 12.39 6.01 -18.02
CA LEU A 453 13.05 4.70 -18.04
C LEU A 453 12.44 3.89 -19.18
N SER A 454 13.24 3.07 -19.83
CA SER A 454 12.79 2.17 -20.89
C SER A 454 13.46 0.82 -20.77
N GLY A 455 12.73 -0.23 -21.10
CA GLY A 455 13.25 -1.58 -21.19
C GLY A 455 12.20 -2.53 -21.76
N THR A 456 12.25 -3.79 -21.35
CA THR A 456 11.38 -4.84 -21.88
C THR A 456 10.70 -5.55 -20.72
N ILE A 457 9.39 -5.78 -20.82
CA ILE A 457 8.64 -6.58 -19.85
C ILE A 457 9.15 -8.02 -19.89
N SER A 458 9.62 -8.53 -18.76
CA SER A 458 10.20 -9.86 -18.65
C SER A 458 9.20 -10.94 -19.09
N GLY A 459 9.62 -11.87 -19.94
CA GLY A 459 8.74 -12.94 -20.44
C GLY A 459 7.65 -12.49 -21.43
N ALA A 460 7.55 -11.20 -21.79
CA ALA A 460 6.63 -10.70 -22.82
C ALA A 460 7.34 -10.25 -24.10
N GLY A 461 8.59 -9.75 -23.99
CA GLY A 461 9.31 -9.16 -25.13
C GLY A 461 8.73 -7.80 -25.58
N VAL A 462 7.83 -7.21 -24.79
CA VAL A 462 7.16 -5.94 -25.08
C VAL A 462 7.96 -4.80 -24.47
N ALA A 463 8.20 -3.73 -25.24
CA ALA A 463 8.84 -2.53 -24.73
C ALA A 463 7.97 -1.86 -23.67
N ALA A 464 8.58 -1.44 -22.56
CA ALA A 464 7.93 -0.71 -21.48
C ALA A 464 8.67 0.59 -21.16
N GLN A 465 7.92 1.53 -20.59
CA GLN A 465 8.44 2.80 -20.12
C GLN A 465 7.81 3.20 -18.79
N GLN A 466 8.56 3.90 -17.95
CA GLN A 466 8.08 4.41 -16.66
C GLN A 466 8.82 5.69 -16.27
N TRP A 467 8.17 6.56 -15.50
CA TRP A 467 8.84 7.69 -14.88
C TRP A 467 9.95 7.23 -13.93
N ARG A 468 11.05 7.98 -13.88
CA ARG A 468 12.16 7.70 -12.94
C ARG A 468 11.70 8.07 -11.53
N PRO A 469 12.01 7.29 -10.49
CA PRO A 469 11.94 7.80 -9.13
C PRO A 469 13.03 8.85 -8.90
N ILE A 470 12.71 9.92 -8.21
CA ILE A 470 13.63 10.91 -7.69
C ILE A 470 13.40 11.12 -6.21
N ALA A 471 14.49 11.27 -5.46
CA ALA A 471 14.49 11.44 -4.02
C ALA A 471 14.99 12.85 -3.65
N ALA A 472 14.60 13.36 -2.48
CA ALA A 472 15.06 14.67 -2.01
C ALA A 472 16.60 14.75 -1.84
N HIS A 473 17.21 13.59 -1.57
CA HIS A 473 18.65 13.40 -1.50
C HIS A 473 19.04 12.12 -2.24
N LEU A 474 20.31 12.03 -2.64
CA LEU A 474 20.86 10.83 -3.25
C LEU A 474 20.68 9.63 -2.32
N ILE A 475 20.15 8.55 -2.86
CA ILE A 475 20.03 7.28 -2.15
C ILE A 475 21.42 6.65 -2.05
N ALA A 476 21.92 6.52 -0.82
CA ALA A 476 23.19 5.89 -0.54
C ALA A 476 22.98 4.41 -0.22
N ASN A 477 23.94 3.57 -0.64
CA ASN A 477 23.95 2.14 -0.33
C ASN A 477 22.59 1.44 -0.56
N PRO A 478 21.95 1.58 -1.74
CA PRO A 478 20.64 1.00 -2.01
C PRO A 478 20.62 -0.53 -1.85
N GLY A 479 21.80 -1.18 -1.87
CA GLY A 479 21.94 -2.61 -1.70
C GLY A 479 21.23 -3.39 -2.80
N ARG A 480 20.76 -4.59 -2.45
CA ARG A 480 19.99 -5.46 -3.33
C ARG A 480 18.55 -5.60 -2.81
N SER A 481 17.67 -6.00 -3.71
CA SER A 481 16.32 -6.48 -3.40
C SER A 481 16.41 -7.74 -2.54
N TYR A 482 15.46 -7.94 -1.63
CA TYR A 482 15.28 -9.18 -0.89
C TYR A 482 14.78 -10.30 -1.81
N SER A 483 13.84 -10.01 -2.72
CA SER A 483 13.27 -11.00 -3.65
C SER A 483 14.14 -11.26 -4.88
N TYR A 484 14.86 -10.25 -5.37
CA TYR A 484 15.73 -10.24 -6.55
C TYR A 484 17.16 -9.84 -6.21
N PRO A 485 17.80 -10.59 -5.30
CA PRO A 485 19.13 -10.28 -4.84
C PRO A 485 20.17 -10.38 -5.94
N ASP A 486 19.92 -11.00 -7.09
CA ASP A 486 20.86 -11.15 -8.21
C ASP A 486 21.04 -9.87 -9.03
N THR A 487 20.05 -8.97 -9.00
CA THR A 487 20.02 -7.72 -9.78
C THR A 487 20.39 -6.52 -8.89
N PRO A 488 21.60 -5.95 -9.01
CA PRO A 488 21.96 -4.76 -8.24
C PRO A 488 21.07 -3.58 -8.60
N ILE A 489 20.64 -2.82 -7.59
CA ILE A 489 19.96 -1.55 -7.81
C ILE A 489 21.06 -0.50 -8.02
N ASP A 490 21.23 -0.04 -9.25
CA ASP A 490 22.30 0.90 -9.61
C ASP A 490 22.17 2.23 -8.82
N PRO A 491 23.11 2.53 -7.89
CA PRO A 491 23.14 3.81 -7.20
C PRO A 491 23.60 4.98 -8.08
N ALA A 492 24.27 4.71 -9.22
CA ALA A 492 24.95 5.69 -10.03
C ALA A 492 24.04 6.46 -11.02
N GLY A 493 22.72 6.32 -10.90
CA GLY A 493 21.77 7.24 -11.54
C GLY A 493 21.15 6.76 -12.86
N THR A 494 21.33 5.50 -13.27
CA THR A 494 20.57 4.98 -14.43
C THR A 494 19.11 4.67 -14.09
N ARG A 495 18.79 4.41 -12.81
CA ARG A 495 17.42 4.10 -12.35
C ARG A 495 16.73 5.26 -11.64
N PHE A 496 17.49 6.17 -11.03
CA PHE A 496 16.95 7.33 -10.32
C PHE A 496 17.11 8.62 -11.13
N GLY A 497 16.24 9.59 -10.89
CA GLY A 497 16.42 10.97 -11.33
C GLY A 497 17.69 11.55 -10.70
N THR A 498 18.52 12.19 -11.51
CA THR A 498 19.83 12.70 -11.09
C THR A 498 19.84 14.18 -10.78
N ASN A 499 18.72 14.88 -11.04
CA ASN A 499 18.61 16.32 -10.88
C ASN A 499 17.71 16.69 -9.69
N PRO A 500 18.28 16.98 -8.51
CA PRO A 500 17.50 17.27 -7.30
C PRO A 500 16.55 18.48 -7.45
N THR A 501 16.75 19.36 -8.44
CA THR A 501 15.82 20.47 -8.68
C THR A 501 14.47 20.03 -9.20
N ASP A 502 14.40 18.81 -9.75
CA ASP A 502 13.16 18.24 -10.26
C ASP A 502 12.33 17.63 -9.12
N PHE A 503 12.91 17.49 -7.92
CA PHE A 503 12.21 17.04 -6.72
C PHE A 503 11.29 18.14 -6.17
N THR A 504 10.00 17.97 -6.37
CA THR A 504 9.00 18.96 -6.01
C THR A 504 8.36 18.73 -4.65
N LEU A 505 8.35 17.52 -4.04
CA LEU A 505 7.64 17.20 -2.79
C LEU A 505 7.94 18.11 -1.57
N ALA A 506 9.00 18.91 -1.59
CA ALA A 506 9.31 19.89 -0.54
C ALA A 506 9.09 21.35 -0.98
N MET A 507 8.77 21.60 -2.25
CA MET A 507 8.54 22.96 -2.76
C MET A 507 7.27 23.59 -2.17
N PRO A 508 7.28 24.93 -1.95
CA PRO A 508 6.09 25.68 -1.59
C PRO A 508 4.99 25.55 -2.66
N PHE A 509 3.73 25.58 -2.22
CA PHE A 509 2.56 25.54 -3.10
C PHE A 509 1.44 26.43 -2.54
N ALA A 510 0.55 26.89 -3.41
CA ALA A 510 -0.69 27.53 -2.99
C ALA A 510 -1.74 26.47 -2.66
N ALA A 511 -2.56 26.68 -1.62
CA ALA A 511 -3.59 25.70 -1.23
C ALA A 511 -4.55 25.33 -2.39
N ALA A 512 -4.84 26.29 -3.27
CA ALA A 512 -5.66 26.08 -4.46
C ALA A 512 -5.04 25.12 -5.49
N GLU A 513 -3.72 25.02 -5.56
CA GLU A 513 -3.02 24.07 -6.45
C GLU A 513 -3.21 22.62 -5.99
N ARG A 514 -3.62 22.42 -4.74
CA ARG A 514 -3.77 21.13 -4.06
C ARG A 514 -5.20 20.76 -3.71
N CYS A 515 -6.13 21.66 -3.97
CA CYS A 515 -7.53 21.45 -3.71
C CYS A 515 -8.16 20.79 -4.94
N ARG A 516 -8.70 19.58 -4.74
CA ARG A 516 -9.57 18.94 -5.73
C ARG A 516 -11.01 19.10 -5.29
N GLN A 517 -11.93 18.79 -6.20
CA GLN A 517 -13.34 18.94 -5.92
C GLN A 517 -14.12 17.71 -6.34
N LEU A 518 -14.90 17.18 -5.40
CA LEU A 518 -15.96 16.22 -5.67
C LEU A 518 -17.16 17.01 -6.19
N VAL A 519 -17.56 16.74 -7.44
CA VAL A 519 -18.72 17.38 -8.06
C VAL A 519 -19.81 16.33 -8.21
N PHE A 520 -20.96 16.56 -7.56
CA PHE A 520 -22.08 15.61 -7.55
C PHE A 520 -23.20 16.09 -8.47
N TRP A 521 -23.71 15.17 -9.28
CA TRP A 521 -24.93 15.33 -10.07
C TRP A 521 -25.94 14.24 -9.72
N ALA A 522 -27.21 14.56 -9.97
CA ALA A 522 -28.29 13.59 -9.92
C ALA A 522 -28.73 13.22 -11.34
N ALA A 523 -28.69 11.93 -11.65
CA ALA A 523 -29.17 11.37 -12.91
C ALA A 523 -29.76 9.97 -12.67
N ASP A 524 -30.90 9.67 -13.27
CA ASP A 524 -31.52 8.34 -13.19
C ASP A 524 -30.87 7.37 -14.20
N TRP A 525 -29.56 7.21 -14.14
CA TRP A 525 -28.80 6.48 -15.15
C TRP A 525 -29.15 4.99 -15.21
N GLN A 526 -29.65 4.40 -14.12
CA GLN A 526 -30.16 3.03 -14.10
C GLN A 526 -31.44 2.85 -14.92
N SER A 527 -32.09 3.95 -15.33
CA SER A 527 -33.25 3.89 -16.24
C SER A 527 -32.86 3.65 -17.70
N TYR A 528 -31.57 3.58 -18.05
CA TYR A 528 -31.17 3.14 -19.39
C TYR A 528 -31.42 1.64 -19.60
N GLU A 529 -31.82 1.28 -20.82
CA GLU A 529 -32.10 -0.11 -21.22
C GLU A 529 -30.88 -1.03 -21.11
N ASP A 530 -29.66 -0.48 -21.12
CA ASP A 530 -28.41 -1.21 -21.00
C ASP A 530 -27.69 -0.95 -19.66
N ALA A 531 -28.38 -0.42 -18.64
CA ALA A 531 -27.77 -0.04 -17.37
C ALA A 531 -26.96 -1.16 -16.71
N GLU A 532 -27.38 -2.42 -16.84
CA GLU A 532 -26.66 -3.59 -16.31
C GLU A 532 -25.87 -4.35 -17.36
N THR A 533 -26.26 -4.30 -18.63
CA THR A 533 -25.55 -5.00 -19.72
C THR A 533 -24.40 -4.19 -20.31
N ALA A 534 -24.30 -2.90 -20.00
CA ALA A 534 -23.17 -2.07 -20.38
C ALA A 534 -21.88 -2.60 -19.73
N PRO A 535 -20.81 -2.79 -20.51
CA PRO A 535 -19.49 -3.13 -19.97
C PRO A 535 -19.09 -2.18 -18.84
N SER A 536 -18.37 -2.69 -17.84
CA SER A 536 -17.73 -1.83 -16.83
C SER A 536 -16.92 -0.73 -17.48
N ALA A 537 -16.73 0.39 -16.77
CA ALA A 537 -15.84 1.45 -17.24
C ALA A 537 -14.43 0.90 -17.48
N ALA A 538 -13.68 1.51 -18.42
CA ALA A 538 -12.31 1.09 -18.67
C ALA A 538 -11.51 1.09 -17.35
N ILE A 539 -10.83 -0.02 -17.06
CA ILE A 539 -10.06 -0.21 -15.84
C ILE A 539 -8.63 0.24 -16.09
N ASP A 540 -7.96 0.78 -15.06
CA ASP A 540 -6.52 1.01 -15.15
C ASP A 540 -5.79 -0.34 -15.25
N ALA A 541 -4.89 -0.48 -16.22
CA ALA A 541 -4.09 -1.69 -16.40
C ALA A 541 -3.24 -2.00 -15.16
N SER A 542 -2.89 -0.99 -14.35
CA SER A 542 -2.21 -1.17 -13.07
C SER A 542 -3.01 -2.01 -12.07
N LYS A 543 -4.33 -2.12 -12.27
CA LYS A 543 -5.17 -2.96 -11.42
C LYS A 543 -5.06 -4.44 -11.79
N TYR A 544 -4.39 -4.83 -12.87
CA TYR A 544 -4.16 -6.24 -13.10
C TYR A 544 -2.96 -6.70 -12.29
N LEU A 545 -3.18 -7.55 -11.30
CA LEU A 545 -2.10 -8.15 -10.53
C LEU A 545 -1.45 -9.29 -11.32
N PHE A 546 -0.14 -9.23 -11.44
CA PHE A 546 0.68 -10.32 -11.94
C PHE A 546 1.91 -10.46 -11.05
N SER A 547 2.44 -11.68 -11.00
CA SER A 547 3.64 -11.96 -10.22
C SER A 547 4.85 -11.29 -10.86
N ALA A 548 5.82 -10.89 -10.03
CA ALA A 548 7.15 -10.56 -10.52
C ALA A 548 7.72 -11.71 -11.38
N PRO A 549 8.72 -11.44 -12.25
CA PRO A 549 9.32 -12.47 -13.09
C PRO A 549 9.94 -13.51 -12.16
N MET A 550 9.31 -14.68 -12.02
CA MET A 550 9.86 -15.79 -11.25
C MET A 550 10.61 -16.72 -12.21
N ASP A 551 11.86 -17.06 -11.95
CA ASP A 551 12.60 -17.99 -12.78
C ASP A 551 12.20 -19.42 -12.40
N THR A 552 11.91 -20.22 -13.41
CA THR A 552 11.58 -21.64 -13.25
C THR A 552 12.56 -22.52 -14.04
N GLY A 553 13.76 -22.76 -13.51
CA GLY A 553 14.76 -23.62 -14.13
C GLY A 553 15.66 -22.92 -15.16
N GLY A 554 16.02 -21.66 -14.94
CA GLY A 554 16.90 -20.84 -15.78
C GLY A 554 16.23 -20.20 -17.00
N ALA A 555 14.89 -20.17 -17.03
CA ALA A 555 14.10 -19.48 -18.03
C ALA A 555 13.02 -18.65 -17.32
N PRO A 556 12.95 -17.33 -17.58
CA PRO A 556 11.89 -16.49 -17.05
C PRO A 556 10.53 -17.07 -17.43
N ILE A 557 9.63 -17.24 -16.45
CA ILE A 557 8.24 -17.60 -16.77
C ILE A 557 7.65 -16.60 -17.76
N SER A 558 6.81 -17.09 -18.67
CA SER A 558 6.15 -16.22 -19.63
C SER A 558 5.25 -15.21 -18.91
N PHE A 559 4.98 -14.08 -19.57
CA PHE A 559 4.07 -13.09 -19.00
C PHE A 559 2.68 -13.67 -18.69
N ASP A 560 2.16 -14.54 -19.56
CA ASP A 560 0.89 -15.24 -19.34
C ASP A 560 0.94 -16.13 -18.09
N GLN A 561 2.06 -16.82 -17.86
CA GLN A 561 2.27 -17.58 -16.63
C GLN A 561 2.29 -16.66 -15.40
N ARG A 562 2.96 -15.50 -15.46
CA ARG A 562 3.01 -14.51 -14.36
C ARG A 562 1.61 -14.01 -13.97
N MET A 563 0.78 -13.75 -14.97
CA MET A 563 -0.61 -13.32 -14.81
C MET A 563 -1.46 -14.41 -14.12
N SER A 564 -1.19 -15.69 -14.41
CA SER A 564 -1.88 -16.82 -13.78
C SER A 564 -1.35 -17.19 -12.38
N HIS A 565 -0.07 -16.90 -12.11
CA HIS A 565 0.65 -17.29 -10.88
C HIS A 565 0.32 -16.43 -9.65
N CYS A 566 -0.48 -15.37 -9.78
CA CYS A 566 -0.90 -14.60 -8.62
C CYS A 566 -1.80 -15.46 -7.69
N LEU A 567 -1.21 -15.96 -6.60
CA LEU A 567 -1.88 -16.83 -5.63
C LEU A 567 -2.58 -16.07 -4.49
N TRP A 568 -2.46 -14.75 -4.44
CA TRP A 568 -3.06 -13.95 -3.39
C TRP A 568 -4.59 -14.11 -3.36
N PRO A 569 -5.17 -14.47 -2.20
CA PRO A 569 -6.62 -14.49 -2.05
C PRO A 569 -7.17 -13.08 -2.19
N ASP A 570 -8.42 -12.98 -2.61
CA ASP A 570 -9.05 -11.70 -2.93
C ASP A 570 -9.00 -10.68 -1.81
N HIS A 571 -9.11 -11.15 -0.56
CA HIS A 571 -9.06 -10.27 0.60
C HIS A 571 -7.70 -9.58 0.84
N HIS A 572 -6.65 -10.00 0.13
CA HIS A 572 -5.35 -9.32 0.19
C HIS A 572 -5.21 -8.24 -0.90
N ILE A 573 -5.86 -8.38 -2.07
CA ILE A 573 -5.50 -7.67 -3.32
C ILE A 573 -6.62 -6.80 -3.90
N PHE A 574 -7.57 -6.33 -3.10
CA PHE A 574 -8.74 -5.57 -3.59
C PHE A 574 -8.44 -4.40 -4.53
N GLN A 575 -7.30 -3.72 -4.32
CA GLN A 575 -6.92 -2.55 -5.11
C GLN A 575 -6.56 -2.94 -6.55
N PHE A 576 -6.07 -4.18 -6.72
CA PHE A 576 -5.77 -4.81 -8.01
C PHE A 576 -6.97 -5.59 -8.58
N ARG A 577 -8.19 -5.10 -8.36
CA ARG A 577 -9.40 -5.70 -8.93
C ARG A 577 -10.21 -4.65 -9.66
N ASN A 578 -11.03 -5.13 -10.59
CA ASN A 578 -12.12 -4.32 -11.13
C ASN A 578 -12.99 -3.83 -9.96
N PRO A 579 -13.23 -2.51 -9.80
CA PRO A 579 -14.10 -2.00 -8.74
C PRO A 579 -15.52 -2.59 -8.77
N GLU A 580 -16.02 -2.97 -9.95
CA GLU A 580 -17.32 -3.65 -10.10
C GLU A 580 -17.24 -5.17 -9.89
N LYS A 581 -16.08 -5.76 -9.55
CA LYS A 581 -15.87 -7.22 -9.51
C LYS A 581 -17.04 -7.99 -8.87
N ILE A 582 -17.46 -7.59 -7.67
CA ILE A 582 -18.48 -8.30 -6.88
C ILE A 582 -19.89 -8.25 -7.49
N VAL A 583 -20.09 -7.34 -8.44
CA VAL A 583 -21.35 -7.17 -9.18
C VAL A 583 -21.22 -7.57 -10.66
N THR A 584 -20.01 -7.77 -11.17
CA THR A 584 -19.73 -8.13 -12.56
C THR A 584 -20.28 -9.51 -12.91
N PHE A 585 -20.88 -9.60 -14.10
CA PHE A 585 -21.35 -10.87 -14.66
C PHE A 585 -20.21 -11.73 -15.19
N THR A 586 -20.27 -13.04 -14.94
CA THR A 586 -19.25 -14.02 -15.34
C THR A 586 -19.52 -14.70 -16.68
N ASP A 587 -20.75 -14.60 -17.17
CA ASP A 587 -21.24 -15.39 -18.30
C ASP A 587 -21.57 -14.48 -19.50
N PRO A 588 -20.94 -14.69 -20.68
CA PRO A 588 -21.21 -13.91 -21.89
C PRO A 588 -22.66 -14.00 -22.39
N ALA A 589 -23.45 -14.97 -21.92
CA ALA A 589 -24.86 -15.08 -22.26
C ALA A 589 -25.76 -14.10 -21.50
N VAL A 590 -25.29 -13.49 -20.39
CA VAL A 590 -26.12 -12.61 -19.55
C VAL A 590 -26.71 -11.43 -20.32
N PRO A 591 -25.96 -10.69 -21.16
CA PRO A 591 -26.53 -9.61 -21.97
C PRO A 591 -27.72 -10.02 -22.86
N GLY A 592 -27.85 -11.31 -23.20
CA GLY A 592 -28.96 -11.84 -24.00
C GLY A 592 -30.17 -12.32 -23.21
N LEU A 593 -30.09 -12.40 -21.88
CA LEU A 593 -31.21 -12.85 -21.02
C LEU A 593 -32.32 -11.78 -20.95
N PRO A 594 -33.59 -12.15 -20.75
CA PRO A 594 -34.66 -11.16 -20.56
C PRO A 594 -34.51 -10.40 -19.24
N THR A 595 -35.09 -9.20 -19.17
CA THR A 595 -35.18 -8.43 -17.92
C THR A 595 -35.93 -9.23 -16.85
N GLY A 596 -35.43 -9.20 -15.61
CA GLY A 596 -35.93 -9.98 -14.48
C GLY A 596 -35.39 -11.42 -14.41
N ALA A 597 -34.51 -11.84 -15.33
CA ALA A 597 -33.85 -13.14 -15.25
C ALA A 597 -32.98 -13.24 -14.00
N ASP A 598 -32.98 -14.40 -13.33
CA ASP A 598 -32.12 -14.67 -12.19
C ASP A 598 -30.66 -14.79 -12.64
N VAL A 599 -29.82 -13.90 -12.11
CA VAL A 599 -28.38 -13.84 -12.37
C VAL A 599 -27.58 -13.94 -11.07
N ALA A 600 -28.20 -14.34 -9.95
CA ALA A 600 -27.55 -14.40 -8.65
C ALA A 600 -26.29 -15.27 -8.66
N ASN A 601 -26.34 -16.40 -9.38
CA ASN A 601 -25.23 -17.36 -9.56
C ASN A 601 -24.32 -17.04 -10.76
N LYS A 602 -24.54 -15.92 -11.46
CA LYS A 602 -23.76 -15.48 -12.62
C LYS A 602 -22.88 -14.26 -12.32
N ARG A 603 -22.60 -14.00 -11.04
CA ARG A 603 -21.73 -12.91 -10.55
C ARG A 603 -20.46 -13.48 -9.93
N ILE A 604 -19.38 -12.70 -9.94
CA ILE A 604 -18.15 -13.07 -9.19
C ILE A 604 -18.38 -12.74 -7.72
N LEU A 605 -18.85 -13.70 -6.92
CA LEU A 605 -18.89 -13.52 -5.47
C LEU A 605 -17.47 -13.63 -4.90
N SER A 606 -17.18 -12.87 -3.84
CA SER A 606 -15.92 -13.00 -3.10
C SER A 606 -15.90 -14.38 -2.44
N ALA A 607 -15.19 -15.33 -3.05
CA ALA A 607 -14.95 -16.65 -2.50
C ALA A 607 -13.46 -16.74 -2.16
N ASP A 608 -13.15 -16.75 -0.86
CA ASP A 608 -11.77 -16.88 -0.40
C ASP A 608 -11.13 -18.15 -0.98
N GLY A 609 -10.12 -17.98 -1.83
CA GLY A 609 -9.31 -19.08 -2.38
C GLY A 609 -9.78 -19.68 -3.71
N GLU A 610 -10.95 -19.32 -4.24
CA GLU A 610 -11.46 -19.83 -5.52
C GLU A 610 -11.30 -18.78 -6.63
N GLY A 611 -10.19 -18.88 -7.38
CA GLY A 611 -9.77 -17.94 -8.42
C GLY A 611 -10.62 -17.90 -9.69
N GLN A 612 -11.93 -17.66 -9.59
CA GLN A 612 -12.81 -17.53 -10.76
C GLN A 612 -12.45 -16.35 -11.66
N ASP A 613 -11.74 -15.34 -11.13
CA ASP A 613 -11.22 -14.19 -11.87
C ASP A 613 -9.70 -14.27 -12.14
N LYS A 614 -9.04 -15.39 -11.83
CA LYS A 614 -7.64 -15.59 -12.18
C LYS A 614 -7.49 -15.66 -13.70
N TYR A 615 -6.37 -15.11 -14.18
CA TYR A 615 -5.98 -15.31 -15.56
C TYR A 615 -5.70 -16.79 -15.80
N ASP A 616 -6.37 -17.36 -16.79
CA ASP A 616 -6.13 -18.73 -17.27
C ASP A 616 -5.63 -18.74 -18.72
N GLY A 617 -5.19 -17.59 -19.25
CA GLY A 617 -4.86 -17.43 -20.66
C GLY A 617 -6.07 -17.18 -21.58
N SER A 618 -7.29 -17.37 -21.10
CA SER A 618 -8.48 -17.28 -21.95
C SER A 618 -8.97 -15.84 -22.15
N ALA A 619 -9.58 -15.61 -23.32
CA ALA A 619 -10.33 -14.38 -23.56
C ALA A 619 -11.50 -14.21 -22.57
N ALA A 620 -12.05 -15.31 -22.05
CA ALA A 620 -13.16 -15.28 -21.11
C ALA A 620 -12.73 -14.77 -19.72
N SER A 621 -11.58 -15.19 -19.19
CA SER A 621 -11.05 -14.64 -17.92
C SER A 621 -10.72 -13.15 -18.05
N SER A 622 -10.12 -12.75 -19.18
CA SER A 622 -9.85 -11.35 -19.50
C SER A 622 -11.14 -10.52 -19.55
N ALA A 623 -12.16 -11.02 -20.25
CA ALA A 623 -13.45 -10.35 -20.38
C ALA A 623 -14.19 -10.22 -19.03
N ARG A 624 -14.10 -11.25 -18.17
CA ARG A 624 -14.63 -11.20 -16.80
C ARG A 624 -13.91 -10.15 -15.96
N PHE A 625 -12.58 -10.14 -15.97
CA PHE A 625 -11.78 -9.14 -15.24
C PHE A 625 -12.14 -7.72 -15.71
N LEU A 626 -12.21 -7.51 -17.02
CA LEU A 626 -12.55 -6.22 -17.63
C LEU A 626 -14.03 -5.84 -17.49
N GLY A 627 -14.88 -6.74 -16.97
CA GLY A 627 -16.32 -6.51 -16.82
C GLY A 627 -17.06 -6.31 -18.13
N LEU A 628 -16.66 -7.01 -19.20
CA LEU A 628 -17.23 -6.85 -20.55
C LEU A 628 -18.67 -7.34 -20.67
N TYR A 629 -19.15 -8.17 -19.73
CA TYR A 629 -20.49 -8.75 -19.78
C TYR A 629 -21.54 -7.94 -19.02
N GLY A 630 -21.13 -6.85 -18.38
CA GLY A 630 -22.01 -6.04 -17.53
C GLY A 630 -21.92 -6.39 -16.05
N ALA A 631 -22.84 -5.82 -15.26
CA ALA A 631 -22.90 -5.98 -13.82
C ALA A 631 -24.31 -5.80 -13.26
N ASP A 632 -24.62 -6.51 -12.16
CA ASP A 632 -25.81 -6.34 -11.31
C ASP A 632 -25.61 -5.12 -10.40
N ARG A 633 -25.74 -3.92 -10.98
CA ARG A 633 -25.33 -2.66 -10.33
C ARG A 633 -26.26 -2.23 -9.20
N ASN A 634 -27.48 -2.77 -9.14
CA ASN A 634 -28.39 -2.54 -8.01
C ASN A 634 -28.32 -3.65 -6.94
N PHE A 635 -27.57 -4.72 -7.21
CA PHE A 635 -27.29 -5.84 -6.33
C PHE A 635 -28.51 -6.71 -5.98
N ASN A 636 -29.54 -6.74 -6.82
CA ASN A 636 -30.77 -7.48 -6.52
C ASN A 636 -30.78 -8.94 -7.02
N GLY A 637 -29.70 -9.39 -7.67
CA GLY A 637 -29.56 -10.74 -8.21
C GLY A 637 -30.40 -11.02 -9.45
N ARG A 638 -30.93 -9.98 -10.11
CA ARG A 638 -31.71 -10.05 -11.34
C ARG A 638 -31.10 -9.15 -12.39
N LEU A 639 -31.27 -9.52 -13.65
CA LEU A 639 -30.87 -8.66 -14.76
C LEU A 639 -31.93 -7.59 -14.99
N ASP A 640 -31.60 -6.33 -14.75
CA ASP A 640 -32.48 -5.20 -14.96
C ASP A 640 -32.12 -4.37 -16.21
N ARG A 641 -33.16 -3.95 -16.92
CA ARG A 641 -33.07 -2.98 -18.02
C ARG A 641 -34.07 -1.88 -17.77
N GLY A 642 -33.60 -0.64 -17.84
CA GLY A 642 -34.48 0.50 -17.72
C GLY A 642 -35.32 0.75 -18.96
N THR A 643 -36.22 1.72 -18.87
CA THR A 643 -37.19 2.04 -19.92
C THR A 643 -36.69 3.06 -20.94
N ILE A 644 -35.53 3.67 -20.70
CA ILE A 644 -34.96 4.73 -21.54
C ILE A 644 -33.99 4.09 -22.55
N PRO A 645 -34.21 4.29 -23.86
CA PRO A 645 -33.30 3.78 -24.88
C PRO A 645 -31.88 4.33 -24.72
N ALA A 646 -30.87 3.53 -25.07
CA ALA A 646 -29.46 3.90 -25.03
C ALA A 646 -29.11 5.10 -25.94
N SER A 647 -29.96 5.42 -26.91
CA SER A 647 -29.81 6.56 -27.81
C SER A 647 -30.23 7.90 -27.19
N VAL A 648 -30.95 7.88 -26.06
CA VAL A 648 -31.41 9.09 -25.38
C VAL A 648 -30.32 9.60 -24.44
N ARG A 649 -30.16 10.93 -24.36
CA ARG A 649 -29.30 11.56 -23.35
C ARG A 649 -30.15 11.97 -22.14
N LEU A 650 -29.68 11.65 -20.95
CA LEU A 650 -30.28 12.10 -19.69
C LEU A 650 -29.62 13.38 -19.20
N ARG A 651 -30.44 14.29 -18.66
CA ARG A 651 -29.92 15.49 -17.99
C ARG A 651 -29.49 15.14 -16.57
N ALA A 652 -28.22 15.39 -16.26
CA ALA A 652 -27.63 15.32 -14.93
C ALA A 652 -27.72 16.71 -14.28
N THR A 653 -28.42 16.79 -13.14
CA THR A 653 -28.62 18.07 -12.43
C THR A 653 -27.53 18.24 -11.38
N LEU A 654 -26.82 19.37 -11.37
CA LEU A 654 -25.80 19.65 -10.34
C LEU A 654 -26.46 19.68 -8.95
N VAL A 655 -25.93 18.88 -8.03
CA VAL A 655 -26.44 18.74 -6.66
C VAL A 655 -25.61 19.60 -5.71
N SER A 656 -24.30 19.32 -5.64
CA SER A 656 -23.36 19.96 -4.72
C SER A 656 -21.90 19.79 -5.18
N ARG A 657 -21.01 20.55 -4.53
CA ARG A 657 -19.56 20.52 -4.73
C ARG A 657 -18.87 20.49 -3.36
N TYR A 658 -17.88 19.63 -3.21
CA TYR A 658 -17.09 19.54 -1.99
C TYR A 658 -15.61 19.62 -2.33
N ASN A 659 -14.94 20.58 -1.70
CA ASN A 659 -13.50 20.73 -1.81
C ASN A 659 -12.83 19.75 -0.84
N PHE A 660 -11.80 19.06 -1.31
CA PHE A 660 -10.99 18.17 -0.49
C PHE A 660 -9.51 18.31 -0.87
N TYR A 661 -8.64 17.79 0.01
CA TYR A 661 -7.21 17.83 -0.17
C TYR A 661 -6.66 16.41 -0.27
N ASP A 662 -5.99 16.10 -1.38
CA ASP A 662 -5.19 14.89 -1.49
C ASP A 662 -3.91 15.08 -0.65
N PRO A 663 -3.60 14.19 0.31
CA PRO A 663 -2.38 14.25 1.07
C PRO A 663 -1.19 14.10 0.11
N ARG A 664 -0.20 14.98 0.28
CA ARG A 664 1.07 14.90 -0.45
C ARG A 664 1.86 13.66 -0.06
N LEU A 665 1.79 13.32 1.22
CA LEU A 665 2.48 12.20 1.84
C LEU A 665 1.47 11.40 2.65
N THR A 666 1.43 10.11 2.42
CA THR A 666 0.70 9.20 3.29
C THR A 666 1.58 8.88 4.48
N LEU A 667 1.51 9.70 5.53
CA LEU A 667 2.19 9.40 6.79
C LEU A 667 1.35 8.39 7.56
N LYS A 668 1.65 7.10 7.39
CA LYS A 668 1.18 6.05 8.30
C LYS A 668 2.31 5.75 9.28
N LEU A 669 2.09 6.04 10.57
CA LEU A 669 2.85 5.36 11.60
C LEU A 669 2.43 3.89 11.52
N ARG A 670 3.30 3.02 11.01
CA ARG A 670 3.07 1.58 11.02
C ARG A 670 3.07 1.06 12.46
#